data_AF-A0A0K1PXX2-F1
#
_entry.id   AF-A0A0K1PXX2-F1
#
_cell.length_a   1.000
_cell.length_b   1.000
_cell.length_c   1.000
_cell.angle_alpha   90.00
_cell.angle_beta   90.00
_cell.angle_gamma   90.00
#
_symmetry.space_group_name_H-M   'P 1'
#
loop_
_entity.id
_entity.type
_entity.pdbx_description
1 polymer ?
#
loop_
_entity_poly.entity_id
_entity_poly.type
_entity_poly.pdbx_seq_one_letter_code
_entity_poly.pdbx_strand_id
1 'polypeptide(L)'
;MKLRFALASLATLALVFGSSTASATLTSSEKGQIKDFVASARTADAGRVRSLVARTDLAPEESVAVLSEALTQLAFTEQRAVFLRELVFGGASAPSRPLVAHVVVKSLLARADAIHQKYALGLDREPRALAELTSIYAFIDGTIANAGKPTLATHDPSAGIPSATYEECSKALRDHVEHNARWLKGDAAVPDTVARTRAQAHLALFDMLPDGLTRRVDAADRLALKGARRQMLIEWGILFEDGGKLEDGKVERVRQLLAKLGSVRGEIEAIASIDDPLPLTGRGPIVQAPRDEANPFGDEVTPGTFDGPTSAISHSLAVMVAKKALDAKSDLRARAEKDVVAASGDPMRILGRPLAPSVEHVVGAAVHLLLVDAPRAVDLAFVRLLDARPESAALLSDAMGTLDGISAPVTALKLAPYGAATGFTLEGHAWSMDRTGPALAVTGASRDGKLVSLAFLSTAKTPLKEAASWSEGGLSFSKLHGTPRAGLVPASAKEGLTVKLAGTGTKGYDVIVTRAPSDDVLLEGDLTVSSAPGGIVFRAASGRDAVKGGMLLVTPSGRVAMVTTDDAGAEAPLSAPIEPPPAMPVHVRIAVKGTKVEATVGKTKLEGTLPAGLAKGDIGFVAKRGANVEFAGFSLRKP
;
A
#
# COMPACT_ATOMS: atom_id res chain seq x y z
N MET A 1 6.91 45.24 87.24
CA MET A 1 8.20 45.51 86.55
C MET A 1 7.86 46.31 85.29
N LYS A 2 7.61 47.61 85.42
CA LYS A 2 8.51 48.75 85.07
C LYS A 2 8.96 48.71 83.60
N LEU A 3 8.38 49.58 82.74
CA LEU A 3 9.01 50.77 82.10
C LEU A 3 9.88 50.39 80.86
N ARG A 4 9.94 51.05 79.70
CA ARG A 4 9.44 52.34 79.17
C ARG A 4 9.99 52.53 77.72
N PHE A 5 9.29 53.31 76.89
CA PHE A 5 9.77 54.22 75.80
C PHE A 5 10.49 53.62 74.55
N ALA A 6 10.42 54.17 73.33
CA ALA A 6 9.86 55.41 72.79
C ALA A 6 9.63 55.31 71.26
N LEU A 7 8.82 56.26 70.75
CA LEU A 7 8.60 56.66 69.36
C LEU A 7 9.86 56.69 68.48
N ALA A 8 9.68 56.40 67.18
CA ALA A 8 10.10 57.31 66.11
C ALA A 8 9.41 56.95 64.77
N SER A 9 8.55 57.86 64.32
CA SER A 9 8.03 57.92 62.96
C SER A 9 9.17 58.28 61.99
N LEU A 10 9.36 57.50 60.93
CA LEU A 10 10.07 57.95 59.74
C LEU A 10 9.38 57.38 58.50
N ALA A 11 8.76 58.30 57.76
CA ALA A 11 8.21 58.08 56.44
C ALA A 11 9.30 57.53 55.51
N THR A 12 9.14 56.27 55.09
CA THR A 12 9.88 55.74 53.96
C THR A 12 8.91 55.74 52.79
N LEU A 13 8.92 56.84 52.04
CA LEU A 13 8.35 56.93 50.70
C LEU A 13 9.17 55.97 49.83
N ALA A 14 8.79 54.68 49.84
CA ALA A 14 9.36 53.69 48.96
C ALA A 14 8.96 54.09 47.52
N LEU A 15 9.97 54.52 46.76
CA LEU A 15 9.90 54.71 45.33
C LEU A 15 9.32 53.46 44.68
N VAL A 16 8.04 53.56 44.32
CA VAL A 16 7.42 52.77 43.26
C VAL A 16 8.07 53.26 41.96
N PHE A 17 9.28 52.80 41.67
CA PHE A 17 9.77 52.74 40.30
C PHE A 17 9.00 51.63 39.61
N GLY A 18 7.76 51.93 39.23
CA GLY A 18 7.12 51.23 38.13
C GLY A 18 8.03 51.41 36.92
N SER A 19 8.73 50.36 36.53
CA SER A 19 9.38 50.25 35.24
C SER A 19 8.30 50.30 34.16
N SER A 20 7.81 51.49 33.84
CA SER A 20 7.17 51.74 32.56
C SER A 20 8.24 51.48 31.51
N THR A 21 8.17 50.32 30.84
CA THR A 21 8.91 50.12 29.60
C THR A 21 8.41 51.20 28.64
N ALA A 22 9.20 52.26 28.46
CA ALA A 22 8.99 53.20 27.39
C ALA A 22 9.15 52.40 26.09
N SER A 23 8.03 51.92 25.56
CA SER A 23 7.99 51.16 24.31
C SER A 23 8.03 52.18 23.18
N ALA A 24 9.14 52.24 22.46
CA ALA A 24 9.23 53.03 21.25
C ALA A 24 8.22 52.48 20.22
N THR A 25 7.75 53.35 19.33
CA THR A 25 6.89 52.96 18.20
C THR A 25 7.63 53.24 16.91
N LEU A 26 7.40 52.41 15.89
CA LEU A 26 7.97 52.66 14.57
C LEU A 26 7.29 53.89 13.97
N THR A 27 8.08 54.80 13.42
CA THR A 27 7.57 55.94 12.66
C THR A 27 6.89 55.47 11.38
N SER A 28 5.96 56.27 10.83
CA SER A 28 5.31 55.95 9.55
C SER A 28 6.31 55.70 8.42
N SER A 29 7.46 56.40 8.44
CA SER A 29 8.55 56.19 7.47
C SER A 29 9.21 54.82 7.62
N GLU A 30 9.50 54.38 8.84
CA GLU A 30 10.08 53.04 9.09
C GLU A 30 9.08 51.94 8.71
N LYS A 31 7.78 52.11 9.04
CA LYS A 31 6.73 51.17 8.62
C LYS A 31 6.65 51.07 7.09
N GLY A 32 6.75 52.20 6.39
CA GLY A 32 6.81 52.25 4.92
C GLY A 32 8.03 51.51 4.35
N GLN A 33 9.22 51.76 4.90
CA GLN A 33 10.45 51.07 4.49
C GLN A 33 10.37 49.56 4.68
N ILE A 34 9.81 49.09 5.80
CA ILE A 34 9.62 47.64 6.03
C ILE A 34 8.70 47.06 4.97
N LYS A 35 7.58 47.72 4.66
CA LYS A 35 6.65 47.28 3.60
C LYS A 35 7.33 47.21 2.24
N ASP A 36 8.10 48.22 1.86
CA ASP A 36 8.81 48.26 0.58
C ASP A 36 9.86 47.15 0.47
N PHE A 37 10.65 46.93 1.53
CA PHE A 37 11.65 45.86 1.56
C PHE A 37 11.01 44.47 1.50
N VAL A 38 9.94 44.23 2.26
CA VAL A 38 9.19 42.95 2.25
C VAL A 38 8.50 42.73 0.89
N ALA A 39 7.97 43.79 0.26
CA ALA A 39 7.39 43.72 -1.07
C ALA A 39 8.43 43.32 -2.12
N SER A 40 9.62 43.93 -2.07
CA SER A 40 10.73 43.65 -2.99
C SER A 40 11.37 42.27 -2.79
N ALA A 41 11.31 41.72 -1.56
CA ALA A 41 11.87 40.44 -1.17
C ALA A 41 13.34 40.22 -1.59
N ARG A 42 14.16 41.28 -1.53
CA ARG A 42 15.60 41.18 -1.82
C ARG A 42 16.36 40.79 -0.56
N THR A 43 17.15 39.71 -0.63
CA THR A 43 17.95 39.21 0.50
C THR A 43 18.88 40.27 1.10
N ALA A 44 19.42 41.17 0.26
CA ALA A 44 20.26 42.29 0.69
C ALA A 44 19.55 43.26 1.66
N ASP A 45 18.22 43.36 1.62
CA ASP A 45 17.44 44.24 2.49
C ASP A 45 17.03 43.55 3.81
N ALA A 46 17.22 42.23 3.94
CA ALA A 46 16.81 41.47 5.13
C ALA A 46 17.49 41.97 6.41
N GLY A 47 18.79 42.32 6.35
CA GLY A 47 19.51 42.91 7.48
C GLY A 47 18.93 44.26 7.92
N ARG A 48 18.43 45.07 6.98
CA ARG A 48 17.81 46.37 7.26
C ARG A 48 16.46 46.19 7.95
N VAL A 49 15.61 45.31 7.42
CA VAL A 49 14.33 44.97 8.07
C VAL A 49 14.59 44.44 9.48
N ARG A 50 15.58 43.53 9.65
CA ARG A 50 15.97 43.01 10.97
C ARG A 50 16.34 44.12 11.95
N SER A 51 17.15 45.09 11.51
CA SER A 51 17.57 46.21 12.37
C SER A 51 16.41 47.12 12.81
N LEU A 52 15.30 47.14 12.06
CA LEU A 52 14.10 47.89 12.43
C LEU A 52 13.17 47.10 13.34
N VAL A 53 12.91 45.82 13.02
CA VAL A 53 11.93 45.00 13.75
C VAL A 53 12.49 44.32 15.00
N ALA A 54 13.82 44.25 15.15
CA ALA A 54 14.48 43.62 16.29
C ALA A 54 15.13 44.63 17.24
N ARG A 55 14.67 45.88 17.24
CA ARG A 55 15.15 46.89 18.19
C ARG A 55 14.75 46.51 19.61
N THR A 56 15.65 46.70 20.56
CA THR A 56 15.42 46.33 21.98
C THR A 56 14.44 47.26 22.70
N ASP A 57 14.18 48.45 22.16
CA ASP A 57 13.23 49.43 22.69
C ASP A 57 11.81 49.25 22.11
N LEU A 58 11.63 48.32 21.17
CA LEU A 58 10.37 48.03 20.49
C LEU A 58 9.63 46.89 21.20
N ALA A 59 8.33 47.06 21.44
CA ALA A 59 7.49 45.97 21.91
C ALA A 59 7.36 44.89 20.81
N PRO A 60 7.46 43.58 21.15
CA PRO A 60 7.32 42.50 20.15
C PRO A 60 6.03 42.60 19.31
N GLU A 61 4.95 43.09 19.91
CA GLU A 61 3.65 43.28 19.26
C GLU A 61 3.71 44.31 18.12
N GLU A 62 4.51 45.36 18.26
CA GLU A 62 4.69 46.39 17.21
C GLU A 62 5.46 45.80 16.02
N SER A 63 6.47 44.95 16.28
CA SER A 63 7.20 44.21 15.25
C SER A 63 6.30 43.21 14.51
N VAL A 64 5.46 42.47 15.25
CA VAL A 64 4.45 41.57 14.68
C VAL A 64 3.46 42.34 13.83
N ALA A 65 2.91 43.44 14.34
CA ALA A 65 1.90 44.22 13.64
C ALA A 65 2.44 44.74 12.30
N VAL A 66 3.64 45.32 12.29
CA VAL A 66 4.21 45.92 11.07
C VAL A 66 4.55 44.86 10.02
N LEU A 67 5.11 43.71 10.43
CA LEU A 67 5.49 42.65 9.49
C LEU A 67 4.26 41.87 9.00
N SER A 68 3.26 41.68 9.86
CA SER A 68 1.97 41.08 9.48
C SER A 68 1.24 41.95 8.47
N GLU A 69 1.19 43.27 8.71
CA GLU A 69 0.59 44.22 7.75
C GLU A 69 1.31 44.17 6.40
N ALA A 70 2.65 44.08 6.40
CA ALA A 70 3.44 43.97 5.19
C ALA A 70 3.21 42.65 4.43
N LEU A 71 3.11 41.50 5.13
CA LEU A 71 2.98 40.18 4.51
C LEU A 71 1.55 39.81 4.12
N THR A 72 0.53 40.25 4.85
CA THR A 72 -0.86 39.80 4.67
C THR A 72 -1.38 40.08 3.25
N GLN A 73 -0.91 41.15 2.60
CA GLN A 73 -1.34 41.55 1.25
C GLN A 73 -0.50 40.93 0.12
N LEU A 74 0.58 40.21 0.44
CA LEU A 74 1.54 39.70 -0.53
C LEU A 74 1.48 38.19 -0.61
N ALA A 75 1.52 37.64 -1.83
CA ALA A 75 1.61 36.20 -2.02
C ALA A 75 2.91 35.64 -1.43
N PHE A 76 2.88 34.52 -0.72
CA PHE A 76 4.08 33.81 -0.31
C PHE A 76 4.72 33.12 -1.52
N THR A 77 5.93 33.52 -1.86
CA THR A 77 6.69 33.03 -3.03
C THR A 77 8.04 32.48 -2.58
N GLU A 78 8.71 31.70 -3.42
CA GLU A 78 10.07 31.21 -3.14
C GLU A 78 11.05 32.35 -2.82
N GLN A 79 10.98 33.45 -3.58
CA GLN A 79 11.81 34.63 -3.32
C GLN A 79 11.55 35.21 -1.92
N ARG A 80 10.28 35.26 -1.46
CA ARG A 80 9.95 35.67 -0.09
C ARG A 80 10.40 34.66 0.95
N ALA A 81 10.33 33.37 0.66
CA ALA A 81 10.88 32.34 1.53
C ALA A 81 12.38 32.54 1.76
N VAL A 82 13.16 32.78 0.70
CA VAL A 82 14.60 33.06 0.80
C VAL A 82 14.86 34.35 1.59
N PHE A 83 14.10 35.42 1.32
CA PHE A 83 14.18 36.67 2.07
C PHE A 83 13.89 36.48 3.57
N LEU A 84 12.81 35.78 3.93
CA LEU A 84 12.45 35.53 5.32
C LEU A 84 13.43 34.59 6.02
N ARG A 85 13.99 33.61 5.29
CA ARG A 85 15.08 32.78 5.81
C ARG A 85 16.31 33.62 6.12
N GLU A 86 16.71 34.51 5.21
CA GLU A 86 17.81 35.44 5.46
C GLU A 86 17.47 36.38 6.64
N LEU A 87 16.23 36.86 6.75
CA LEU A 87 15.78 37.69 7.86
C LEU A 87 15.97 36.98 9.21
N VAL A 88 15.64 35.68 9.32
CA VAL A 88 15.77 34.91 10.57
C VAL A 88 17.19 34.39 10.81
N PHE A 89 17.89 33.90 9.77
CA PHE A 89 19.14 33.12 9.91
C PHE A 89 20.39 33.75 9.27
N GLY A 90 20.29 34.95 8.71
CA GLY A 90 21.42 35.63 8.07
C GLY A 90 22.62 35.94 8.99
N GLY A 91 23.75 36.36 8.39
CA GLY A 91 25.08 36.43 9.02
C GLY A 91 25.28 37.33 10.27
N ALA A 92 24.23 37.99 10.75
CA ALA A 92 24.23 38.78 12.00
C ALA A 92 22.94 38.59 12.82
N SER A 93 22.16 37.53 12.53
CA SER A 93 20.82 37.38 13.10
C SER A 93 20.80 36.84 14.51
N ALA A 94 21.89 36.23 14.99
CA ALA A 94 21.92 35.44 16.23
C ALA A 94 21.32 36.17 17.45
N PRO A 95 21.64 37.45 17.74
CA PRO A 95 21.07 38.15 18.90
C PRO A 95 19.56 38.40 18.79
N SER A 96 19.07 38.62 17.57
CA SER A 96 17.67 38.94 17.27
C SER A 96 16.81 37.73 16.91
N ARG A 97 17.43 36.56 16.70
CA ARG A 97 16.77 35.36 16.16
C ARG A 97 15.54 34.91 16.96
N PRO A 98 15.54 34.93 18.31
CA PRO A 98 14.36 34.56 19.09
C PRO A 98 13.14 35.41 18.74
N LEU A 99 13.30 36.74 18.75
CA LEU A 99 12.24 37.69 18.43
C LEU A 99 11.83 37.59 16.95
N VAL A 100 12.80 37.58 16.04
CA VAL A 100 12.53 37.59 14.59
C VAL A 100 11.85 36.29 14.13
N ALA A 101 12.23 35.13 14.68
CA ALA A 101 11.54 33.87 14.41
C ALA A 101 10.06 33.95 14.82
N HIS A 102 9.77 34.43 16.03
CA HIS A 102 8.41 34.61 16.51
C HIS A 102 7.58 35.56 15.62
N VAL A 103 8.17 36.71 15.28
CA VAL A 103 7.54 37.74 14.44
C VAL A 103 7.23 37.19 13.05
N VAL A 104 8.16 36.43 12.45
CA VAL A 104 7.97 35.80 11.14
C VAL A 104 6.86 34.75 11.17
N VAL A 105 6.84 33.86 12.18
CA VAL A 105 5.77 32.85 12.31
C VAL A 105 4.40 33.52 12.40
N LYS A 106 4.21 34.49 13.31
CA LYS A 106 2.92 35.19 13.45
C LYS A 106 2.50 35.91 12.17
N SER A 107 3.44 36.53 11.47
CA SER A 107 3.13 37.27 10.24
C SER A 107 2.76 36.34 9.07
N LEU A 108 3.39 35.17 8.99
CA LEU A 108 3.03 34.13 8.02
C LEU A 108 1.66 33.51 8.33
N LEU A 109 1.34 33.29 9.61
CA LEU A 109 0.01 32.81 10.01
C LEU A 109 -1.07 33.84 9.74
N ALA A 110 -0.81 35.14 9.95
CA ALA A 110 -1.73 36.20 9.56
C ALA A 110 -2.02 36.20 8.04
N ARG A 111 -1.01 35.92 7.21
CA ARG A 111 -1.21 35.71 5.76
C ARG A 111 -2.04 34.46 5.48
N ALA A 112 -1.77 33.35 6.17
CA ALA A 112 -2.55 32.12 6.01
C ALA A 112 -4.02 32.31 6.42
N ASP A 113 -4.28 33.01 7.54
CA ASP A 113 -5.60 33.42 7.99
C ASP A 113 -6.34 34.24 6.93
N ALA A 114 -5.66 35.22 6.33
CA ALA A 114 -6.27 36.03 5.27
C ALA A 114 -6.66 35.19 4.04
N ILE A 115 -5.90 34.14 3.71
CA ILE A 115 -6.24 33.20 2.64
C ILE A 115 -7.47 32.37 3.03
N HIS A 116 -7.48 31.78 4.24
CA HIS A 116 -8.64 31.01 4.73
C HIS A 116 -9.91 31.85 4.79
N GLN A 117 -9.83 33.09 5.28
CA GLN A 117 -10.96 34.01 5.36
C GLN A 117 -11.48 34.37 3.96
N LYS A 118 -10.58 34.67 3.02
CA LYS A 118 -10.95 34.97 1.62
C LYS A 118 -11.66 33.80 0.95
N TYR A 119 -11.31 32.56 1.28
CA TYR A 119 -11.83 31.35 0.65
C TYR A 119 -12.59 30.42 1.62
N ALA A 120 -13.25 31.00 2.64
CA ALA A 120 -13.82 30.25 3.77
C ALA A 120 -14.78 29.10 3.37
N LEU A 121 -15.49 29.23 2.25
CA LEU A 121 -16.45 28.24 1.74
C LEU A 121 -15.99 27.45 0.51
N GLY A 122 -14.84 27.78 -0.09
CA GLY A 122 -14.43 27.25 -1.39
C GLY A 122 -12.93 27.05 -1.57
N LEU A 123 -12.17 26.95 -0.47
CA LEU A 123 -10.73 26.75 -0.51
C LEU A 123 -10.31 25.52 -1.36
N ASP A 124 -11.13 24.47 -1.35
CA ASP A 124 -10.93 23.23 -2.11
C ASP A 124 -10.90 23.42 -3.64
N ARG A 125 -11.40 24.57 -4.13
CA ARG A 125 -11.47 24.93 -5.55
C ARG A 125 -10.36 25.89 -5.98
N GLU A 126 -9.48 26.27 -5.04
CA GLU A 126 -8.49 27.32 -5.23
C GLU A 126 -7.07 26.75 -5.13
N PRO A 127 -6.59 26.03 -6.16
CA PRO A 127 -5.31 25.30 -6.09
C PRO A 127 -4.11 26.20 -5.82
N ARG A 128 -4.16 27.48 -6.25
CA ARG A 128 -3.11 28.46 -5.96
C ARG A 128 -3.08 28.86 -4.48
N ALA A 129 -4.25 29.02 -3.86
CA ALA A 129 -4.35 29.33 -2.43
C ALA A 129 -3.86 28.14 -1.58
N LEU A 130 -4.23 26.92 -1.96
CA LEU A 130 -3.77 25.69 -1.32
C LEU A 130 -2.26 25.51 -1.44
N ALA A 131 -1.68 25.76 -2.63
CA ALA A 131 -0.24 25.71 -2.83
C ALA A 131 0.48 26.75 -1.94
N GLU A 132 -0.03 27.98 -1.87
CA GLU A 132 0.52 29.04 -1.02
C GLU A 132 0.47 28.66 0.47
N LEU A 133 -0.67 28.17 0.96
CA LEU A 133 -0.84 27.71 2.35
C LEU A 133 0.14 26.57 2.67
N THR A 134 0.24 25.57 1.80
CA THR A 134 1.20 24.46 1.97
C THR A 134 2.63 24.97 2.02
N SER A 135 3.01 25.92 1.16
CA SER A 135 4.35 26.54 1.19
C SER A 135 4.60 27.32 2.48
N ILE A 136 3.60 28.05 3.00
CA ILE A 136 3.71 28.75 4.29
C ILE A 136 3.97 27.76 5.42
N TYR A 137 3.18 26.69 5.53
CA TYR A 137 3.35 25.69 6.59
C TYR A 137 4.65 24.91 6.44
N ALA A 138 5.05 24.54 5.22
CA ALA A 138 6.33 23.88 4.96
C ALA A 138 7.53 24.79 5.29
N PHE A 139 7.41 26.11 5.10
CA PHE A 139 8.43 27.06 5.53
C PHE A 139 8.52 27.13 7.05
N ILE A 140 7.38 27.30 7.74
CA ILE A 140 7.32 27.34 9.21
C ILE A 140 7.93 26.06 9.78
N ASP A 141 7.56 24.92 9.22
CA ASP A 141 8.04 23.61 9.63
C ASP A 141 9.53 23.42 9.33
N GLY A 142 9.91 23.34 8.05
CA GLY A 142 11.28 23.02 7.64
C GLY A 142 12.32 24.09 7.96
N THR A 143 11.94 25.38 8.00
CA THR A 143 12.90 26.49 8.20
C THR A 143 12.97 26.93 9.65
N ILE A 144 11.87 26.88 10.41
CA ILE A 144 11.82 27.39 11.79
C ILE A 144 11.72 26.24 12.80
N ALA A 145 10.68 25.40 12.73
CA ALA A 145 10.49 24.29 13.67
C ALA A 145 11.65 23.28 13.61
N ASN A 146 12.13 23.00 12.39
CA ASN A 146 13.20 22.03 12.13
C ASN A 146 14.54 22.68 11.79
N ALA A 147 14.77 23.91 12.29
CA ALA A 147 16.04 24.60 12.11
C ALA A 147 17.22 23.81 12.71
N GLY A 148 18.36 23.82 12.00
CA GLY A 148 19.57 23.10 12.43
C GLY A 148 19.54 21.62 12.04
N LYS A 149 19.86 20.74 12.99
CA LYS A 149 19.87 19.27 12.88
C LYS A 149 19.02 18.66 14.02
N PRO A 150 17.70 18.88 14.02
CA PRO A 150 16.84 18.35 15.07
C PRO A 150 16.80 16.82 15.04
N THR A 151 16.39 16.21 16.16
CA THR A 151 16.03 14.79 16.23
C THR A 151 14.53 14.67 16.41
N LEU A 152 13.91 13.53 16.06
CA LEU A 152 12.47 13.31 16.25
C LEU A 152 11.96 13.73 17.65
N ALA A 153 12.80 13.63 18.68
CA ALA A 153 12.45 14.00 20.05
C ALA A 153 12.75 15.48 20.40
N THR A 154 13.75 16.10 19.80
CA THR A 154 14.30 17.39 20.28
C THR A 154 14.64 18.37 19.16
N HIS A 155 14.40 19.66 19.41
CA HIS A 155 14.93 20.75 18.60
C HIS A 155 16.46 20.80 18.69
N ASP A 156 17.10 21.41 17.69
CA ASP A 156 18.55 21.66 17.73
C ASP A 156 18.86 22.97 18.48
N PRO A 157 19.55 22.94 19.63
CA PRO A 157 19.94 24.16 20.34
C PRO A 157 20.85 25.08 19.51
N SER A 158 21.61 24.53 18.56
CA SER A 158 22.49 25.30 17.67
C SER A 158 21.74 26.18 16.68
N ALA A 159 20.43 25.94 16.49
CA ALA A 159 19.56 26.81 15.70
C ALA A 159 19.41 28.21 16.31
N GLY A 160 19.77 28.42 17.59
CA GLY A 160 19.70 29.72 18.25
C GLY A 160 18.28 30.23 18.46
N ILE A 161 17.29 29.32 18.51
CA ILE A 161 15.91 29.59 18.88
C ILE A 161 15.69 28.92 20.25
N PRO A 162 15.44 29.69 21.32
CA PRO A 162 15.23 29.11 22.65
C PRO A 162 13.85 28.46 22.77
N SER A 163 13.69 27.55 23.73
CA SER A 163 12.42 26.84 23.99
C SER A 163 11.24 27.78 24.21
N ALA A 164 11.42 28.91 24.90
CA ALA A 164 10.39 29.92 25.11
C ALA A 164 9.85 30.50 23.78
N THR A 165 10.72 30.68 22.78
CA THR A 165 10.29 31.14 21.45
C THR A 165 9.48 30.06 20.73
N TYR A 166 9.89 28.79 20.81
CA TYR A 166 9.10 27.69 20.27
C TYR A 166 7.73 27.60 20.95
N GLU A 167 7.66 27.80 22.27
CA GLU A 167 6.40 27.83 23.01
C GLU A 167 5.46 28.93 22.48
N GLU A 168 5.94 30.16 22.32
CA GLU A 168 5.18 31.28 21.76
C GLU A 168 4.75 31.04 20.30
N CYS A 169 5.62 30.44 19.48
CA CYS A 169 5.30 30.09 18.09
C CYS A 169 4.25 28.97 18.03
N SER A 170 4.36 27.94 18.88
CA SER A 170 3.39 26.84 18.97
C SER A 170 2.02 27.33 19.44
N LYS A 171 1.99 28.36 20.31
CA LYS A 171 0.76 29.03 20.73
C LYS A 171 0.10 29.75 19.56
N ALA A 172 0.88 30.50 18.78
CA ALA A 172 0.37 31.17 17.58
C ALA A 172 -0.19 30.16 16.55
N LEU A 173 0.52 29.06 16.30
CA LEU A 173 0.05 27.98 15.43
C LEU A 173 -1.23 27.31 15.95
N ARG A 174 -1.32 27.08 17.27
CA ARG A 174 -2.54 26.54 17.89
C ARG A 174 -3.72 27.47 17.68
N ASP A 175 -3.55 28.76 17.96
CA ASP A 175 -4.62 29.75 17.84
C ASP A 175 -5.07 29.87 16.37
N HIS A 176 -4.13 29.78 15.41
CA HIS A 176 -4.40 29.67 13.97
C HIS A 176 -5.19 28.41 13.58
N VAL A 177 -4.83 27.25 14.12
CA VAL A 177 -5.56 25.99 13.89
C VAL A 177 -6.97 26.07 14.45
N GLU A 178 -7.16 26.66 15.63
CA GLU A 178 -8.49 26.84 16.24
C GLU A 178 -9.35 27.80 15.40
N HIS A 179 -8.78 28.92 14.96
CA HIS A 179 -9.48 29.90 14.11
C HIS A 179 -9.94 29.30 12.78
N ASN A 180 -9.17 28.36 12.23
CA ASN A 180 -9.44 27.69 10.95
C ASN A 180 -9.82 26.20 11.12
N ALA A 181 -10.46 25.86 12.24
CA ALA A 181 -10.74 24.49 12.67
C ALA A 181 -11.37 23.61 11.58
N ARG A 182 -12.29 24.17 10.77
CA ARG A 182 -12.94 23.47 9.66
C ARG A 182 -11.96 22.78 8.70
N TRP A 183 -10.83 23.43 8.42
CA TRP A 183 -9.84 22.94 7.47
C TRP A 183 -8.64 22.28 8.15
N LEU A 184 -8.33 22.70 9.39
CA LEU A 184 -7.07 22.38 10.06
C LEU A 184 -7.20 21.49 11.31
N LYS A 185 -8.41 21.10 11.74
CA LYS A 185 -8.55 20.04 12.76
C LYS A 185 -8.66 18.66 12.13
N GLY A 186 -8.22 17.66 12.88
CA GLY A 186 -8.22 16.26 12.47
C GLY A 186 -9.51 15.49 12.78
N ASP A 187 -10.50 16.10 13.42
CA ASP A 187 -11.74 15.42 13.84
C ASP A 187 -12.84 15.38 12.76
N ALA A 188 -12.61 16.03 11.62
CA ALA A 188 -13.51 16.00 10.47
C ALA A 188 -12.80 15.62 9.17
N ALA A 189 -13.57 15.06 8.24
CA ALA A 189 -13.09 14.76 6.89
C ALA A 189 -12.94 16.06 6.07
N VAL A 190 -11.88 16.17 5.29
CA VAL A 190 -11.64 17.29 4.35
C VAL A 190 -11.57 16.79 2.89
N PRO A 191 -11.83 17.67 1.91
CA PRO A 191 -11.60 17.36 0.51
C PRO A 191 -10.14 17.01 0.20
N ASP A 192 -9.92 16.26 -0.88
CA ASP A 192 -8.58 15.75 -1.25
C ASP A 192 -7.59 16.82 -1.58
N THR A 193 -8.08 17.86 -2.25
CA THR A 193 -7.31 19.04 -2.59
C THR A 193 -6.79 19.76 -1.34
N VAL A 194 -7.45 19.62 -0.19
CA VAL A 194 -7.08 20.26 1.08
C VAL A 194 -6.24 19.33 1.99
N ALA A 195 -6.32 18.02 1.82
CA ALA A 195 -5.73 17.03 2.72
C ALA A 195 -4.22 17.24 2.92
N ARG A 196 -3.47 17.55 1.85
CA ARG A 196 -2.03 17.83 1.95
C ARG A 196 -1.73 19.12 2.73
N THR A 197 -2.46 20.20 2.45
CA THR A 197 -2.29 21.47 3.17
C THR A 197 -2.53 21.29 4.67
N ARG A 198 -3.55 20.50 5.03
CA ARG A 198 -3.82 20.15 6.41
C ARG A 198 -2.69 19.31 7.04
N ALA A 199 -2.25 18.26 6.34
CA ALA A 199 -1.15 17.41 6.80
C ALA A 199 0.12 18.23 7.10
N GLN A 200 0.49 19.16 6.22
CA GLN A 200 1.65 20.03 6.44
C GLN A 200 1.44 21.00 7.62
N ALA A 201 0.23 21.50 7.84
CA ALA A 201 -0.10 22.34 9.00
C ALA A 201 0.00 21.56 10.32
N HIS A 202 -0.46 20.30 10.33
CA HIS A 202 -0.37 19.43 11.49
C HIS A 202 1.08 19.09 11.84
N LEU A 203 1.91 18.79 10.84
CA LEU A 203 3.36 18.61 11.00
C LEU A 203 4.00 19.86 11.59
N ALA A 204 3.76 21.03 10.98
CA ALA A 204 4.27 22.32 11.48
C ALA A 204 3.89 22.58 12.94
N LEU A 205 2.63 22.30 13.34
CA LEU A 205 2.23 22.42 14.74
C LEU A 205 2.94 21.41 15.64
N PHE A 206 2.98 20.13 15.24
CA PHE A 206 3.59 19.08 16.03
C PHE A 206 5.08 19.32 16.27
N ASP A 207 5.78 19.78 15.24
CA ASP A 207 7.20 20.11 15.30
C ASP A 207 7.50 21.42 15.99
N MET A 208 6.62 22.41 15.98
CA MET A 208 6.84 23.66 16.72
C MET A 208 6.64 23.50 18.24
N LEU A 209 5.94 22.45 18.69
CA LEU A 209 5.65 22.25 20.11
C LEU A 209 6.93 22.07 20.93
N PRO A 210 7.06 22.72 22.11
CA PRO A 210 8.21 22.54 22.98
C PRO A 210 8.51 21.07 23.27
N ASP A 211 9.80 20.76 23.36
CA ASP A 211 10.25 19.42 23.73
C ASP A 211 9.80 19.10 25.16
N GLY A 212 9.25 17.91 25.38
CA GLY A 212 8.77 17.51 26.70
C GLY A 212 7.91 16.25 26.69
N LEU A 213 7.65 15.73 27.89
CA LEU A 213 6.87 14.50 28.09
C LEU A 213 5.40 14.64 27.63
N THR A 214 4.84 15.86 27.68
CA THR A 214 3.44 16.12 27.28
C THR A 214 3.28 16.48 25.81
N ARG A 215 4.38 16.73 25.07
CA ARG A 215 4.35 17.23 23.68
C ARG A 215 3.35 16.49 22.79
N ARG A 216 3.34 15.15 22.87
CA ARG A 216 2.46 14.31 22.05
C ARG A 216 0.98 14.38 22.45
N VAL A 217 0.71 14.50 23.75
CA VAL A 217 -0.66 14.69 24.27
C VAL A 217 -1.18 16.06 23.88
N ASP A 218 -0.36 17.10 24.07
CA ASP A 218 -0.68 18.47 23.68
C ASP A 218 -0.93 18.59 22.18
N ALA A 219 -0.12 17.92 21.35
CA ALA A 219 -0.33 17.86 19.91
C ALA A 219 -1.67 17.21 19.55
N ALA A 220 -1.95 16.03 20.12
CA ALA A 220 -3.18 15.31 19.85
C ALA A 220 -4.42 16.09 20.26
N ASP A 221 -4.39 16.81 21.38
CA ASP A 221 -5.48 17.66 21.85
C ASP A 221 -5.70 18.88 20.94
N ARG A 222 -4.62 19.59 20.59
CA ARG A 222 -4.69 20.78 19.74
C ARG A 222 -5.19 20.44 18.33
N LEU A 223 -4.80 19.29 17.79
CA LEU A 223 -5.24 18.77 16.50
C LEU A 223 -6.62 18.08 16.56
N ALA A 224 -7.22 17.95 17.75
CA ALA A 224 -8.46 17.21 18.00
C ALA A 224 -8.43 15.75 17.49
N LEU A 225 -7.27 15.09 17.55
CA LEU A 225 -7.15 13.68 17.17
C LEU A 225 -7.93 12.80 18.15
N LYS A 226 -8.59 11.78 17.60
CA LYS A 226 -9.41 10.80 18.35
C LYS A 226 -8.99 9.37 17.98
N GLY A 227 -9.43 8.40 18.79
CA GLY A 227 -9.29 6.97 18.51
C GLY A 227 -7.85 6.51 18.25
N ALA A 228 -7.68 5.64 17.25
CA ALA A 228 -6.40 5.07 16.85
C ALA A 228 -5.38 6.14 16.40
N ARG A 229 -5.82 7.24 15.78
CA ARG A 229 -4.92 8.35 15.38
C ARG A 229 -4.27 9.01 16.59
N ARG A 230 -5.08 9.30 17.62
CA ARG A 230 -4.60 9.86 18.89
C ARG A 230 -3.64 8.90 19.58
N GLN A 231 -4.03 7.63 19.70
CA GLN A 231 -3.19 6.61 20.35
C GLN A 231 -1.84 6.48 19.65
N MET A 232 -1.83 6.46 18.32
CA MET A 232 -0.60 6.34 17.56
C MET A 232 0.35 7.52 17.78
N LEU A 233 -0.17 8.75 17.83
CA LEU A 233 0.65 9.93 18.13
C LEU A 233 1.17 9.91 19.57
N ILE A 234 0.33 9.61 20.56
CA ILE A 234 0.72 9.63 21.98
C ILE A 234 1.73 8.52 22.29
N GLU A 235 1.44 7.28 21.90
CA GLU A 235 2.26 6.12 22.23
C GLU A 235 3.57 6.13 21.45
N TRP A 236 3.51 6.44 20.14
CA TRP A 236 4.65 6.22 19.24
C TRP A 236 5.25 7.50 18.67
N GLY A 237 4.58 8.65 18.79
CA GLY A 237 5.03 9.89 18.16
C GLY A 237 4.80 9.93 16.66
N ILE A 238 3.94 9.06 16.13
CA ILE A 238 3.63 8.99 14.68
C ILE A 238 2.32 9.71 14.40
N LEU A 239 2.37 10.75 13.59
CA LEU A 239 1.18 11.46 13.11
C LEU A 239 0.54 10.71 11.93
N PHE A 240 -0.80 10.62 11.89
CA PHE A 240 -1.54 9.96 10.80
C PHE A 240 -2.41 10.96 10.05
N GLU A 241 -2.08 11.17 8.78
CA GLU A 241 -2.70 12.17 7.93
C GLU A 241 -3.41 11.54 6.73
N ASP A 242 -4.72 11.39 6.81
CA ASP A 242 -5.54 10.73 5.78
C ASP A 242 -6.72 11.59 5.32
N GLY A 243 -6.68 12.90 5.61
CA GLY A 243 -7.82 13.76 5.36
C GLY A 243 -9.03 13.45 6.26
N GLY A 244 -8.91 12.60 7.28
CA GLY A 244 -10.01 12.21 8.18
C GLY A 244 -11.00 11.24 7.52
N LYS A 245 -10.56 10.49 6.51
CA LYS A 245 -11.42 9.67 5.65
C LYS A 245 -11.46 8.18 6.02
N LEU A 246 -10.38 7.66 6.58
CA LEU A 246 -10.30 6.27 7.01
C LEU A 246 -11.04 6.10 8.34
N GLU A 247 -11.84 5.06 8.43
CA GLU A 247 -12.49 4.70 9.68
C GLU A 247 -11.45 4.27 10.72
N ASP A 248 -11.74 4.50 12.00
CA ASP A 248 -10.81 4.24 13.11
C ASP A 248 -10.33 2.78 13.14
N GLY A 249 -11.21 1.82 12.81
CA GLY A 249 -10.84 0.41 12.71
C GLY A 249 -9.83 0.10 11.60
N LYS A 250 -9.77 0.89 10.51
CA LYS A 250 -8.74 0.76 9.48
C LYS A 250 -7.41 1.33 9.98
N VAL A 251 -7.46 2.48 10.65
CA VAL A 251 -6.27 3.09 11.27
C VAL A 251 -5.69 2.17 12.35
N GLU A 252 -6.54 1.48 13.12
CA GLU A 252 -6.11 0.47 14.09
C GLU A 252 -5.38 -0.71 13.43
N ARG A 253 -5.82 -1.16 12.24
CA ARG A 253 -5.09 -2.18 11.47
C ARG A 253 -3.71 -1.69 11.02
N VAL A 254 -3.60 -0.44 10.58
CA VAL A 254 -2.30 0.19 10.28
C VAL A 254 -1.42 0.24 11.54
N ARG A 255 -2.02 0.56 12.69
CA ARG A 255 -1.33 0.57 13.98
C ARG A 255 -0.77 -0.83 14.32
N GLN A 256 -1.58 -1.88 14.15
CA GLN A 256 -1.14 -3.28 14.34
C GLN A 256 -0.03 -3.68 13.37
N LEU A 257 -0.05 -3.20 12.14
CA LEU A 257 1.02 -3.41 11.17
C LEU A 257 2.32 -2.73 11.63
N LEU A 258 2.28 -1.47 12.05
CA LEU A 258 3.46 -0.74 12.53
C LEU A 258 4.07 -1.39 13.77
N ALA A 259 3.26 -1.98 14.65
CA ALA A 259 3.75 -2.72 15.80
C ALA A 259 4.67 -3.90 15.39
N LYS A 260 4.45 -4.48 14.21
CA LYS A 260 5.30 -5.54 13.64
C LYS A 260 6.66 -5.03 13.19
N LEU A 261 6.79 -3.76 12.81
CA LEU A 261 8.00 -3.17 12.22
C LEU A 261 9.16 -2.94 13.22
N GLY A 262 8.96 -3.22 14.51
CA GLY A 262 10.02 -3.16 15.52
C GLY A 262 10.65 -1.77 15.63
N SER A 263 11.99 -1.70 15.55
CA SER A 263 12.75 -0.45 15.68
C SER A 263 12.55 0.53 14.51
N VAL A 264 12.21 0.04 13.30
CA VAL A 264 11.98 0.89 12.12
C VAL A 264 10.84 1.87 12.37
N ARG A 265 9.82 1.46 13.13
CA ARG A 265 8.71 2.33 13.55
C ARG A 265 9.19 3.60 14.25
N GLY A 266 10.25 3.51 15.07
CA GLY A 266 10.75 4.63 15.86
C GLY A 266 11.41 5.76 15.05
N GLU A 267 11.60 5.55 13.75
CA GLU A 267 12.15 6.55 12.83
C GLU A 267 11.07 7.23 11.99
N ILE A 268 9.83 6.77 12.05
CA ILE A 268 8.72 7.37 11.31
C ILE A 268 8.21 8.55 12.12
N GLU A 269 8.10 9.70 11.47
CA GLU A 269 7.45 10.86 12.05
C GLU A 269 5.95 10.88 11.74
N ALA A 270 5.60 10.60 10.49
CA ALA A 270 4.23 10.64 10.03
C ALA A 270 3.95 9.64 8.92
N ILE A 271 2.67 9.28 8.79
CA ILE A 271 2.11 8.51 7.69
C ILE A 271 1.03 9.36 7.04
N ALA A 272 1.17 9.61 5.74
CA ALA A 272 0.24 10.40 4.96
C ALA A 272 -0.43 9.54 3.88
N SER A 273 -1.73 9.26 4.01
CA SER A 273 -2.56 8.59 3.01
C SER A 273 -3.32 9.64 2.20
N ILE A 274 -2.64 10.24 1.24
CA ILE A 274 -3.11 11.40 0.45
C ILE A 274 -2.80 11.19 -1.03
N ASP A 275 -3.72 11.61 -1.91
CA ASP A 275 -3.60 11.42 -3.37
C ASP A 275 -2.77 12.52 -4.06
N ASP A 276 -2.04 13.34 -3.29
CA ASP A 276 -1.06 14.30 -3.83
C ASP A 276 0.34 13.65 -3.77
N PRO A 277 1.08 13.55 -4.88
CA PRO A 277 2.41 12.93 -4.91
C PRO A 277 3.53 13.84 -4.38
N LEU A 278 3.27 15.14 -4.17
CA LEU A 278 4.30 16.06 -3.71
C LEU A 278 4.67 15.78 -2.25
N PRO A 279 5.97 15.76 -1.91
CA PRO A 279 6.41 15.41 -0.58
C PRO A 279 5.95 16.44 0.46
N LEU A 280 5.72 15.93 1.67
CA LEU A 280 5.59 16.73 2.89
C LEU A 280 6.98 17.05 3.47
N THR A 281 7.05 18.15 4.21
CA THR A 281 8.22 18.51 5.04
C THR A 281 7.92 18.13 6.48
N GLY A 282 8.92 17.61 7.18
CA GLY A 282 8.86 17.26 8.60
C GLY A 282 10.25 17.03 9.17
N ARG A 283 10.33 16.78 10.47
CA ARG A 283 11.57 16.51 11.20
C ARG A 283 12.26 15.20 10.81
N GLY A 284 11.52 14.23 10.28
CA GLY A 284 12.01 12.91 9.94
C GLY A 284 11.28 12.26 8.77
N PRO A 285 11.51 10.94 8.58
CA PRO A 285 10.85 10.18 7.54
C PRO A 285 9.32 10.24 7.60
N ILE A 286 8.71 10.66 6.49
CA ILE A 286 7.26 10.64 6.26
C ILE A 286 6.95 9.53 5.25
N VAL A 287 6.06 8.62 5.64
CA VAL A 287 5.58 7.54 4.76
C VAL A 287 4.37 8.05 4.00
N GLN A 288 4.56 8.41 2.72
CA GLN A 288 3.47 8.83 1.85
C GLN A 288 2.93 7.64 1.07
N ALA A 289 1.63 7.40 1.16
CA ALA A 289 0.93 6.32 0.49
C ALA A 289 -0.22 6.88 -0.34
N PRO A 290 -0.49 6.33 -1.54
CA PRO A 290 -1.73 6.63 -2.24
C PRO A 290 -2.92 6.21 -1.37
N ARG A 291 -4.11 6.77 -1.64
CA ARG A 291 -5.29 6.41 -0.85
C ARG A 291 -5.73 4.97 -1.02
N ASP A 292 -5.51 4.41 -2.20
CA ASP A 292 -6.02 3.10 -2.55
C ASP A 292 -5.02 2.39 -3.47
N GLU A 293 -5.04 1.06 -3.43
CA GLU A 293 -4.22 0.21 -4.28
C GLU A 293 -5.05 -0.98 -4.76
N ALA A 294 -4.73 -1.50 -5.94
CA ALA A 294 -5.34 -2.73 -6.44
C ALA A 294 -4.83 -3.94 -5.65
N ASN A 295 -5.62 -5.02 -5.60
CA ASN A 295 -5.23 -6.27 -4.93
C ASN A 295 -3.84 -6.72 -5.43
N PRO A 296 -2.85 -6.86 -4.52
CA PRO A 296 -1.49 -7.19 -4.91
C PRO A 296 -1.32 -8.70 -5.13
N PHE A 297 -2.34 -9.53 -4.85
CA PHE A 297 -2.39 -10.93 -5.25
C PHE A 297 -3.10 -11.07 -6.60
N GLY A 298 -2.52 -11.84 -7.52
CA GLY A 298 -3.16 -12.17 -8.80
C GLY A 298 -3.87 -13.52 -8.76
N ASP A 299 -4.29 -13.98 -9.94
CA ASP A 299 -5.20 -15.12 -10.07
C ASP A 299 -4.58 -16.49 -9.73
N GLU A 300 -3.26 -16.56 -9.52
CA GLU A 300 -2.54 -17.79 -9.18
C GLU A 300 -2.79 -18.27 -7.75
N VAL A 301 -3.44 -17.46 -6.92
CA VAL A 301 -3.84 -17.80 -5.55
C VAL A 301 -5.31 -17.47 -5.32
N THR A 302 -5.94 -18.11 -4.34
CA THR A 302 -7.33 -17.82 -3.94
C THR A 302 -7.42 -16.39 -3.40
N PRO A 303 -8.40 -15.59 -3.82
CA PRO A 303 -8.57 -14.23 -3.30
C PRO A 303 -8.81 -14.25 -1.78
N GLY A 304 -8.09 -13.39 -1.05
CA GLY A 304 -8.36 -13.10 0.36
C GLY A 304 -9.24 -11.89 0.55
N THR A 305 -9.48 -11.53 1.81
CA THR A 305 -10.03 -10.22 2.15
C THR A 305 -9.01 -9.15 1.80
N PHE A 306 -9.45 -8.11 1.08
CA PHE A 306 -8.58 -7.05 0.60
C PHE A 306 -9.15 -5.68 0.98
N ASP A 307 -8.33 -4.85 1.61
CA ASP A 307 -8.63 -3.47 1.98
C ASP A 307 -7.57 -2.56 1.37
N GLY A 308 -7.87 -2.03 0.18
CA GLY A 308 -6.90 -1.31 -0.63
C GLY A 308 -6.23 -0.11 0.05
N PRO A 309 -6.92 0.71 0.88
CA PRO A 309 -6.25 1.79 1.60
C PRO A 309 -5.23 1.33 2.63
N THR A 310 -5.55 0.27 3.39
CA THR A 310 -4.59 -0.29 4.35
C THR A 310 -3.43 -0.97 3.61
N SER A 311 -3.71 -1.60 2.46
CA SER A 311 -2.70 -2.20 1.59
C SER A 311 -1.72 -1.16 1.03
N ALA A 312 -2.22 -0.03 0.53
CA ALA A 312 -1.39 1.07 0.01
C ALA A 312 -0.41 1.60 1.08
N ILE A 313 -0.89 1.81 2.30
CA ILE A 313 -0.05 2.22 3.44
C ILE A 313 0.96 1.14 3.78
N SER A 314 0.52 -0.12 3.81
CA SER A 314 1.40 -1.28 4.07
C SER A 314 2.51 -1.38 3.03
N HIS A 315 2.20 -1.09 1.77
CA HIS A 315 3.16 -1.09 0.68
C HIS A 315 4.20 0.03 0.86
N SER A 316 3.80 1.27 1.09
CA SER A 316 4.75 2.37 1.32
C SER A 316 5.65 2.12 2.54
N LEU A 317 5.10 1.56 3.63
CA LEU A 317 5.89 1.12 4.79
C LEU A 317 6.88 0.03 4.43
N ALA A 318 6.46 -0.97 3.64
CA ALA A 318 7.31 -2.05 3.21
C ALA A 318 8.46 -1.56 2.31
N VAL A 319 8.24 -0.55 1.44
CA VAL A 319 9.29 0.08 0.64
C VAL A 319 10.30 0.81 1.54
N MET A 320 9.86 1.51 2.57
CA MET A 320 10.75 2.15 3.55
C MET A 320 11.60 1.13 4.30
N VAL A 321 10.98 0.03 4.76
CA VAL A 321 11.68 -1.08 5.44
C VAL A 321 12.73 -1.70 4.51
N ALA A 322 12.34 -2.01 3.26
CA ALA A 322 13.24 -2.56 2.26
C ALA A 322 14.42 -1.60 2.02
N LYS A 323 14.16 -0.32 1.77
CA LYS A 323 15.20 0.70 1.56
C LYS A 323 16.22 0.69 2.70
N LYS A 324 15.75 0.82 3.95
CA LYS A 324 16.63 0.87 5.12
C LYS A 324 17.46 -0.41 5.24
N ALA A 325 16.84 -1.57 5.07
CA ALA A 325 17.54 -2.85 5.15
C ALA A 325 18.60 -2.99 4.05
N LEU A 326 18.29 -2.59 2.82
CA LEU A 326 19.22 -2.65 1.69
C LEU A 326 20.37 -1.66 1.82
N ASP A 327 20.11 -0.46 2.35
CA ASP A 327 21.16 0.53 2.63
C ASP A 327 22.11 0.06 3.75
N ALA A 328 21.60 -0.71 4.72
CA ALA A 328 22.40 -1.29 5.80
C ALA A 328 23.13 -2.60 5.41
N LYS A 329 22.65 -3.33 4.40
CA LYS A 329 23.14 -4.66 4.00
C LYS A 329 23.55 -4.66 2.52
N SER A 330 24.76 -4.16 2.22
CA SER A 330 25.26 -4.01 0.84
C SER A 330 25.25 -5.32 0.03
N ASP A 331 25.55 -6.46 0.65
CA ASP A 331 25.54 -7.76 -0.03
C ASP A 331 24.12 -8.21 -0.39
N LEU A 332 23.15 -7.96 0.50
CA LEU A 332 21.73 -8.20 0.23
C LEU A 332 21.24 -7.28 -0.89
N ARG A 333 21.67 -6.02 -0.91
CA ARG A 333 21.37 -5.08 -1.99
C ARG A 333 21.89 -5.57 -3.34
N ALA A 334 23.16 -5.94 -3.41
CA ALA A 334 23.76 -6.48 -4.63
C ALA A 334 23.07 -7.76 -5.11
N ARG A 335 22.57 -8.58 -4.18
CA ARG A 335 21.77 -9.77 -4.51
C ARG A 335 20.40 -9.40 -5.05
N ALA A 336 19.65 -8.56 -4.34
CA ALA A 336 18.33 -8.11 -4.70
C ALA A 336 18.33 -7.44 -6.08
N GLU A 337 19.32 -6.60 -6.40
CA GLU A 337 19.44 -5.99 -7.73
C GLU A 337 19.53 -7.03 -8.85
N LYS A 338 20.27 -8.13 -8.66
CA LYS A 338 20.35 -9.23 -9.63
C LYS A 338 19.01 -9.96 -9.80
N ASP A 339 18.34 -10.26 -8.68
CA ASP A 339 17.04 -10.95 -8.70
C ASP A 339 15.94 -10.08 -9.31
N VAL A 340 15.96 -8.76 -9.05
CA VAL A 340 15.06 -7.80 -9.69
C VAL A 340 15.26 -7.73 -11.20
N VAL A 341 16.52 -7.71 -11.66
CA VAL A 341 16.86 -7.75 -13.09
C VAL A 341 16.40 -9.06 -13.73
N ALA A 342 16.67 -10.21 -13.11
CA ALA A 342 16.21 -11.50 -13.60
C ALA A 342 14.67 -11.54 -13.69
N ALA A 343 13.99 -11.02 -12.68
CA ALA A 343 12.54 -10.94 -12.62
C ALA A 343 11.93 -9.96 -13.64
N SER A 344 12.70 -9.02 -14.22
CA SER A 344 12.16 -8.00 -15.13
C SER A 344 11.66 -8.58 -16.46
N GLY A 345 12.12 -9.79 -16.82
CA GLY A 345 11.69 -10.51 -18.01
C GLY A 345 10.33 -11.22 -17.90
N ASP A 346 9.71 -11.28 -16.70
CA ASP A 346 8.41 -11.93 -16.50
C ASP A 346 7.25 -10.90 -16.64
N PRO A 347 6.51 -10.89 -17.78
CA PRO A 347 5.41 -9.96 -18.00
C PRO A 347 4.20 -10.23 -17.09
N MET A 348 4.11 -11.44 -16.53
CA MET A 348 3.03 -11.84 -15.61
C MET A 348 3.41 -11.58 -14.15
N ARG A 349 4.57 -10.97 -13.89
CA ARG A 349 5.07 -10.74 -12.53
C ARG A 349 4.11 -9.87 -11.70
N ILE A 350 3.60 -10.49 -10.65
CA ILE A 350 2.78 -9.84 -9.61
C ILE A 350 3.69 -9.20 -8.53
N LEU A 351 4.71 -9.92 -8.09
CA LEU A 351 5.67 -9.47 -7.07
C LEU A 351 6.58 -8.37 -7.62
N GLY A 352 6.36 -7.14 -7.15
CA GLY A 352 7.08 -5.95 -7.61
C GLY A 352 6.85 -5.68 -9.09
N ARG A 353 5.58 -5.52 -9.49
CA ARG A 353 5.08 -5.19 -10.84
C ARG A 353 6.11 -4.54 -11.80
N PRO A 354 6.08 -4.85 -13.12
CA PRO A 354 7.13 -4.55 -14.09
C PRO A 354 7.55 -3.06 -14.27
N LEU A 355 6.90 -2.11 -13.59
CA LEU A 355 7.18 -0.66 -13.67
C LEU A 355 7.68 -0.05 -12.33
N ALA A 356 8.06 -0.87 -11.36
CA ALA A 356 8.62 -0.37 -10.10
C ALA A 356 9.93 0.42 -10.36
N PRO A 357 10.10 1.64 -9.82
CA PRO A 357 11.19 2.54 -10.21
C PRO A 357 12.56 2.14 -9.65
N SER A 358 12.62 1.20 -8.71
CA SER A 358 13.87 0.81 -8.03
C SER A 358 13.82 -0.56 -7.36
N VAL A 359 14.98 -1.08 -6.94
CA VAL A 359 15.11 -2.36 -6.20
C VAL A 359 14.31 -2.34 -4.89
N GLU A 360 14.29 -1.21 -4.18
CA GLU A 360 13.55 -1.03 -2.93
C GLU A 360 12.05 -1.16 -3.14
N HIS A 361 11.53 -0.72 -4.29
CA HIS A 361 10.10 -0.86 -4.62
C HIS A 361 9.75 -2.31 -4.95
N VAL A 362 10.61 -3.04 -5.65
CA VAL A 362 10.36 -4.45 -5.99
C VAL A 362 10.43 -5.34 -4.75
N VAL A 363 11.48 -5.17 -3.95
CA VAL A 363 11.62 -5.91 -2.67
C VAL A 363 10.54 -5.46 -1.67
N GLY A 364 10.23 -4.15 -1.61
CA GLY A 364 9.16 -3.61 -0.79
C GLY A 364 7.79 -4.19 -1.13
N ALA A 365 7.49 -4.43 -2.41
CA ALA A 365 6.25 -5.11 -2.80
C ALA A 365 6.19 -6.57 -2.32
N ALA A 366 7.33 -7.27 -2.27
CA ALA A 366 7.40 -8.62 -1.71
C ALA A 366 7.27 -8.63 -0.17
N VAL A 367 7.90 -7.66 0.51
CA VAL A 367 7.71 -7.42 1.95
C VAL A 367 6.25 -7.10 2.26
N HIS A 368 5.60 -6.27 1.43
CA HIS A 368 4.19 -5.94 1.55
C HIS A 368 3.29 -7.18 1.53
N LEU A 369 3.48 -8.09 0.56
CA LEU A 369 2.71 -9.33 0.53
C LEU A 369 2.91 -10.18 1.80
N LEU A 370 4.14 -10.29 2.29
CA LEU A 370 4.43 -10.99 3.54
C LEU A 370 3.73 -10.34 4.75
N LEU A 371 3.67 -9.02 4.82
CA LEU A 371 3.05 -8.30 5.93
C LEU A 371 1.52 -8.40 5.93
N VAL A 372 0.90 -8.46 4.74
CA VAL A 372 -0.55 -8.56 4.57
C VAL A 372 -1.05 -9.99 4.72
N ASP A 373 -0.42 -10.96 4.04
CA ASP A 373 -0.80 -12.37 4.07
C ASP A 373 0.39 -13.27 3.69
N ALA A 374 1.23 -13.59 4.67
CA ALA A 374 2.42 -14.41 4.46
C ALA A 374 2.14 -15.81 3.88
N PRO A 375 1.13 -16.58 4.35
CA PRO A 375 0.77 -17.85 3.72
C PRO A 375 0.49 -17.71 2.22
N ARG A 376 -0.35 -16.75 1.83
CA ARG A 376 -0.66 -16.53 0.42
C ARG A 376 0.53 -16.02 -0.38
N ALA A 377 1.41 -15.21 0.22
CA ALA A 377 2.64 -14.73 -0.41
C ALA A 377 3.62 -15.88 -0.70
N VAL A 378 3.77 -16.81 0.25
CA VAL A 378 4.60 -18.02 0.12
C VAL A 378 4.01 -18.97 -0.94
N ASP A 379 2.71 -19.18 -0.92
CA ASP A 379 2.01 -19.99 -1.93
C ASP A 379 2.17 -19.40 -3.34
N LEU A 380 2.02 -18.07 -3.49
CA LEU A 380 2.23 -17.38 -4.76
C LEU A 380 3.66 -17.54 -5.29
N ALA A 381 4.66 -17.45 -4.41
CA ALA A 381 6.05 -17.59 -4.80
C ALA A 381 6.38 -19.03 -5.23
N PHE A 382 5.91 -20.02 -4.47
CA PHE A 382 6.24 -21.42 -4.74
C PHE A 382 5.38 -22.05 -5.83
N VAL A 383 4.13 -21.62 -6.04
CA VAL A 383 3.36 -22.07 -7.21
C VAL A 383 4.05 -21.67 -8.51
N ARG A 384 4.71 -20.50 -8.53
CA ARG A 384 5.53 -20.05 -9.66
C ARG A 384 6.85 -20.80 -9.78
N LEU A 385 7.50 -21.11 -8.66
CA LEU A 385 8.69 -21.97 -8.67
C LEU A 385 8.38 -23.34 -9.29
N LEU A 386 7.24 -23.96 -8.94
CA LEU A 386 6.77 -25.22 -9.54
C LEU A 386 6.44 -25.08 -11.04
N ASP A 387 6.16 -23.86 -11.49
CA ASP A 387 5.96 -23.50 -12.88
C ASP A 387 7.24 -23.05 -13.60
N ALA A 388 8.42 -23.37 -13.04
CA ALA A 388 9.73 -22.96 -13.56
C ALA A 388 9.91 -21.44 -13.70
N ARG A 389 9.23 -20.66 -12.85
CA ARG A 389 9.37 -19.20 -12.70
C ARG A 389 9.95 -18.88 -11.30
N PRO A 390 11.25 -19.13 -11.07
CA PRO A 390 11.87 -19.07 -9.73
C PRO A 390 12.01 -17.65 -9.17
N GLU A 391 11.84 -16.62 -9.99
CA GLU A 391 12.12 -15.23 -9.67
C GLU A 391 11.25 -14.73 -8.51
N SER A 392 9.99 -15.20 -8.43
CA SER A 392 9.09 -14.86 -7.33
C SER A 392 9.57 -15.43 -5.98
N ALA A 393 10.16 -16.63 -5.97
CA ALA A 393 10.77 -17.21 -4.78
C ALA A 393 12.08 -16.52 -4.40
N ALA A 394 12.87 -16.07 -5.38
CA ALA A 394 14.08 -15.29 -5.13
C ALA A 394 13.76 -13.93 -4.49
N LEU A 395 12.78 -13.19 -5.04
CA LEU A 395 12.32 -11.92 -4.47
C LEU A 395 11.72 -12.09 -3.06
N LEU A 396 10.98 -13.18 -2.82
CA LEU A 396 10.48 -13.52 -1.49
C LEU A 396 11.62 -13.78 -0.50
N SER A 397 12.66 -14.49 -0.93
CA SER A 397 13.87 -14.75 -0.14
C SER A 397 14.60 -13.46 0.24
N ASP A 398 14.73 -12.51 -0.69
CA ASP A 398 15.35 -11.21 -0.43
C ASP A 398 14.49 -10.37 0.52
N ALA A 399 13.16 -10.35 0.32
CA ALA A 399 12.21 -9.68 1.20
C ALA A 399 12.27 -10.20 2.64
N MET A 400 12.34 -11.51 2.83
CA MET A 400 12.55 -12.09 4.16
C MET A 400 13.90 -11.66 4.75
N GLY A 401 14.96 -11.57 3.95
CA GLY A 401 16.26 -11.01 4.36
C GLY A 401 16.18 -9.56 4.84
N THR A 402 15.29 -8.74 4.24
CA THR A 402 15.01 -7.37 4.71
C THR A 402 14.19 -7.32 6.00
N LEU A 403 13.38 -8.35 6.27
CA LEU A 403 12.57 -8.48 7.48
C LEU A 403 13.31 -9.12 8.65
N ASP A 404 14.58 -9.50 8.47
CA ASP A 404 15.41 -10.03 9.54
C ASP A 404 15.51 -9.06 10.74
N GLY A 405 15.24 -9.56 11.95
CA GLY A 405 15.16 -8.76 13.18
C GLY A 405 13.83 -8.00 13.36
N ILE A 406 12.90 -8.08 12.41
CA ILE A 406 11.56 -7.50 12.49
C ILE A 406 10.58 -8.61 12.90
N SER A 407 9.57 -8.27 13.73
CA SER A 407 8.53 -9.22 14.13
C SER A 407 7.58 -9.48 12.96
N ALA A 408 8.03 -10.31 12.03
CA ALA A 408 7.27 -10.73 10.86
C ALA A 408 6.40 -11.95 11.20
N PRO A 409 5.36 -12.25 10.39
CA PRO A 409 4.63 -13.53 10.48
C PRO A 409 5.50 -14.77 10.22
N VAL A 410 6.73 -14.56 9.75
CA VAL A 410 7.75 -15.57 9.51
C VAL A 410 8.73 -15.60 10.68
N THR A 411 9.05 -16.79 11.18
CA THR A 411 9.95 -16.99 12.36
C THR A 411 11.14 -17.89 12.00
N ALA A 412 12.10 -18.05 12.91
CA ALA A 412 13.27 -18.93 12.75
C ALA A 412 14.01 -18.74 11.41
N LEU A 413 14.16 -17.48 11.00
CA LEU A 413 14.76 -17.11 9.73
C LEU A 413 16.24 -17.53 9.68
N LYS A 414 16.61 -18.21 8.60
CA LYS A 414 17.99 -18.59 8.27
C LYS A 414 18.44 -17.78 7.07
N LEU A 415 19.55 -17.07 7.21
CA LEU A 415 20.11 -16.24 6.15
C LEU A 415 21.36 -16.88 5.55
N ALA A 416 21.54 -16.72 4.25
CA ALA A 416 22.83 -16.95 3.59
C ALA A 416 23.83 -15.83 3.96
N PRO A 417 25.14 -15.99 3.69
CA PRO A 417 26.14 -14.94 3.94
C PRO A 417 25.84 -13.62 3.25
N TYR A 418 25.19 -13.64 2.10
CA TYR A 418 24.75 -12.45 1.35
C TYR A 418 23.40 -11.88 1.84
N GLY A 419 22.89 -12.34 2.98
CA GLY A 419 21.75 -11.76 3.68
C GLY A 419 20.36 -12.18 3.21
N ALA A 420 20.22 -12.94 2.12
CA ALA A 420 18.91 -13.45 1.69
C ALA A 420 18.49 -14.70 2.46
N ALA A 421 17.19 -14.93 2.57
CA ALA A 421 16.66 -16.05 3.34
C ALA A 421 16.83 -17.40 2.63
N THR A 422 17.31 -18.42 3.33
CA THR A 422 17.44 -19.81 2.84
C THR A 422 16.53 -20.78 3.60
N GLY A 423 15.94 -20.34 4.71
CA GLY A 423 14.92 -21.11 5.41
C GLY A 423 14.20 -20.27 6.46
N PHE A 424 13.02 -20.73 6.85
CA PHE A 424 12.15 -20.03 7.79
C PHE A 424 11.06 -20.95 8.32
N THR A 425 10.32 -20.51 9.34
CA THR A 425 9.12 -21.18 9.86
C THR A 425 7.90 -20.31 9.63
N LEU A 426 6.84 -20.91 9.08
CA LEU A 426 5.54 -20.27 8.85
C LEU A 426 4.43 -21.26 9.20
N GLU A 427 3.45 -20.83 10.00
CA GLU A 427 2.33 -21.66 10.47
C GLU A 427 2.78 -23.00 11.11
N GLY A 428 3.93 -22.99 11.80
CA GLY A 428 4.51 -24.18 12.44
C GLY A 428 5.26 -25.11 11.49
N HIS A 429 5.34 -24.81 10.19
CA HIS A 429 6.05 -25.59 9.19
C HIS A 429 7.41 -24.99 8.86
N ALA A 430 8.42 -25.84 8.76
CA ALA A 430 9.78 -25.45 8.41
C ALA A 430 9.96 -25.44 6.89
N TRP A 431 10.27 -24.29 6.33
CA TRP A 431 10.54 -24.08 4.90
C TRP A 431 12.03 -23.90 4.65
N SER A 432 12.51 -24.39 3.51
CA SER A 432 13.85 -24.09 3.00
C SER A 432 13.83 -23.82 1.50
N MET A 433 14.76 -23.00 1.04
CA MET A 433 14.99 -22.66 -0.36
C MET A 433 16.41 -23.03 -0.73
N ASP A 434 16.56 -23.77 -1.83
CA ASP A 434 17.86 -24.12 -2.39
C ASP A 434 18.37 -22.99 -3.29
N ARG A 435 19.49 -22.39 -2.91
CA ARG A 435 20.20 -21.31 -3.64
C ARG A 435 21.68 -21.67 -3.84
N THR A 436 21.98 -22.92 -4.21
CA THR A 436 23.35 -23.47 -4.23
C THR A 436 24.15 -23.24 -5.53
N GLY A 437 23.51 -22.78 -6.61
CA GLY A 437 24.18 -22.55 -7.91
C GLY A 437 24.99 -21.25 -7.99
N PRO A 438 25.88 -21.08 -9.00
CA PRO A 438 26.68 -19.86 -9.19
C PRO A 438 25.85 -18.58 -9.39
N ALA A 439 24.66 -18.72 -9.97
CA ALA A 439 23.69 -17.64 -10.14
C ALA A 439 22.90 -17.35 -8.84
N LEU A 440 23.03 -18.19 -7.81
CA LEU A 440 22.26 -18.22 -6.54
C LEU A 440 20.74 -18.07 -6.75
N ALA A 441 20.25 -18.47 -7.92
CA ALA A 441 18.83 -18.57 -8.22
C ALA A 441 18.19 -19.64 -7.32
N VAL A 442 16.90 -19.48 -7.02
CA VAL A 442 16.15 -20.50 -6.29
C VAL A 442 15.89 -21.67 -7.23
N THR A 443 16.49 -22.83 -6.95
CA THR A 443 16.37 -24.05 -7.78
C THR A 443 15.36 -25.04 -7.22
N GLY A 444 14.96 -24.89 -5.96
CA GLY A 444 14.00 -25.76 -5.31
C GLY A 444 13.61 -25.24 -3.94
N ALA A 445 12.56 -25.83 -3.38
CA ALA A 445 12.11 -25.54 -2.03
C ALA A 445 11.67 -26.83 -1.34
N SER A 446 11.78 -26.86 -0.01
CA SER A 446 11.25 -27.95 0.82
C SER A 446 10.37 -27.41 1.96
N ARG A 447 9.35 -28.17 2.35
CA ARG A 447 8.53 -27.96 3.54
C ARG A 447 8.63 -29.21 4.42
N ASP A 448 9.03 -29.04 5.67
CA ASP A 448 9.28 -30.11 6.64
C ASP A 448 10.21 -31.21 6.10
N GLY A 449 11.23 -30.78 5.34
CA GLY A 449 12.22 -31.67 4.71
C GLY A 449 11.75 -32.40 3.45
N LYS A 450 10.51 -32.18 2.99
CA LYS A 450 9.97 -32.75 1.75
C LYS A 450 9.94 -31.71 0.64
N LEU A 451 10.26 -32.10 -0.59
CA LEU A 451 10.17 -31.21 -1.75
C LEU A 451 8.78 -30.60 -1.87
N VAL A 452 8.72 -29.29 -2.10
CA VAL A 452 7.45 -28.57 -2.22
C VAL A 452 6.65 -29.12 -3.40
N SER A 453 5.35 -29.31 -3.19
CA SER A 453 4.37 -29.69 -4.21
C SER A 453 3.11 -28.84 -4.04
N LEU A 454 2.23 -28.82 -5.04
CA LEU A 454 0.97 -28.07 -4.96
C LEU A 454 0.10 -28.45 -3.74
N ALA A 455 0.19 -29.71 -3.28
CA ALA A 455 -0.55 -30.17 -2.10
C ALA A 455 -0.13 -29.46 -0.79
N PHE A 456 1.03 -28.81 -0.76
CA PHE A 456 1.48 -28.02 0.38
C PHE A 456 1.06 -26.54 0.29
N LEU A 457 0.47 -26.11 -0.82
CA LEU A 457 0.15 -24.70 -1.06
C LEU A 457 -1.37 -24.50 -0.99
N SER A 458 -1.88 -24.21 0.19
CA SER A 458 -3.32 -24.27 0.50
C SER A 458 -4.16 -23.23 -0.26
N THR A 459 -3.55 -22.12 -0.64
CA THR A 459 -4.18 -21.03 -1.41
C THR A 459 -3.79 -21.04 -2.88
N ALA A 460 -2.79 -21.81 -3.29
CA ALA A 460 -2.35 -21.85 -4.68
C ALA A 460 -3.42 -22.47 -5.58
N LYS A 461 -3.66 -21.82 -6.72
CA LYS A 461 -4.43 -22.41 -7.82
C LYS A 461 -3.51 -23.18 -8.74
N THR A 462 -4.05 -24.22 -9.37
CA THR A 462 -3.32 -24.99 -10.38
C THR A 462 -2.85 -24.08 -11.52
N PRO A 463 -1.55 -24.04 -11.83
CA PRO A 463 -1.06 -23.33 -13.01
C PRO A 463 -1.70 -23.90 -14.28
N LEU A 464 -2.27 -23.03 -15.09
CA LEU A 464 -2.82 -23.39 -16.40
C LEU A 464 -1.81 -23.04 -17.49
N LYS A 465 -1.26 -24.04 -18.17
CA LYS A 465 -0.27 -23.85 -19.24
C LYS A 465 -0.86 -24.24 -20.58
N GLU A 466 -0.51 -23.49 -21.62
CA GLU A 466 -0.71 -23.96 -22.99
C GLU A 466 0.38 -24.99 -23.32
N ALA A 467 -0.03 -26.16 -23.77
CA ALA A 467 0.88 -27.23 -24.16
C ALA A 467 0.25 -28.12 -25.24
N ALA A 468 1.05 -28.99 -25.85
CA ALA A 468 0.52 -30.05 -26.69
C ALA A 468 -0.07 -31.21 -25.87
N SER A 469 0.43 -31.42 -24.64
CA SER A 469 -0.02 -32.46 -23.74
C SER A 469 0.25 -32.13 -22.27
N TRP A 470 -0.53 -32.73 -21.37
CA TRP A 470 -0.41 -32.64 -19.92
C TRP A 470 -0.50 -34.06 -19.34
N SER A 471 0.43 -34.44 -18.47
CA SER A 471 0.44 -35.79 -17.88
C SER A 471 0.61 -35.71 -16.37
N GLU A 472 -0.23 -36.44 -15.64
CA GLU A 472 -0.23 -36.48 -14.17
C GLU A 472 -0.98 -37.71 -13.68
N GLY A 473 -0.57 -38.32 -12.57
CA GLY A 473 -1.27 -39.45 -11.96
C GLY A 473 -1.47 -40.66 -12.90
N GLY A 474 -0.57 -40.86 -13.88
CA GLY A 474 -0.68 -41.94 -14.87
C GLY A 474 -1.65 -41.68 -16.03
N LEU A 475 -2.32 -40.53 -16.06
CA LEU A 475 -3.15 -40.08 -17.16
C LEU A 475 -2.40 -39.07 -18.03
N SER A 476 -2.71 -39.06 -19.33
CA SER A 476 -2.16 -38.09 -20.27
C SER A 476 -3.29 -37.49 -21.11
N PHE A 477 -3.37 -36.17 -21.12
CA PHE A 477 -4.25 -35.38 -21.96
C PHE A 477 -3.45 -34.75 -23.08
N SER A 478 -3.99 -34.79 -24.30
CA SER A 478 -3.44 -34.14 -25.50
C SER A 478 -4.37 -33.05 -25.97
N LYS A 479 -3.80 -31.97 -26.52
CA LYS A 479 -4.56 -30.92 -27.20
C LYS A 479 -5.23 -31.50 -28.45
N LEU A 480 -6.56 -31.39 -28.53
CA LEU A 480 -7.31 -31.80 -29.71
C LEU A 480 -7.64 -30.60 -30.62
N HIS A 481 -7.97 -29.45 -30.04
CA HIS A 481 -8.35 -28.25 -30.78
C HIS A 481 -8.09 -26.96 -29.98
N GLY A 482 -7.80 -25.86 -30.69
CA GLY A 482 -7.67 -24.51 -30.13
C GLY A 482 -6.33 -24.21 -29.44
N THR A 483 -6.36 -23.31 -28.46
CA THR A 483 -5.23 -22.93 -27.59
C THR A 483 -5.57 -23.15 -26.11
N PRO A 484 -5.97 -24.38 -25.72
CA PRO A 484 -6.33 -24.70 -24.34
C PRO A 484 -5.16 -24.40 -23.39
N ARG A 485 -5.49 -23.78 -22.26
CA ARG A 485 -4.60 -23.77 -21.10
C ARG A 485 -5.13 -24.74 -20.06
N ALA A 486 -4.39 -25.80 -19.78
CA ALA A 486 -4.81 -26.81 -18.82
C ALA A 486 -3.80 -27.01 -17.70
N GLY A 487 -4.29 -27.57 -16.60
CA GLY A 487 -3.50 -27.95 -15.44
C GLY A 487 -4.09 -29.20 -14.82
N LEU A 488 -3.22 -30.11 -14.40
CA LEU A 488 -3.59 -31.37 -13.75
C LEU A 488 -3.07 -31.33 -12.31
N VAL A 489 -3.90 -31.75 -11.36
CA VAL A 489 -3.49 -31.90 -9.95
C VAL A 489 -3.75 -33.33 -9.53
N PRO A 490 -2.73 -34.06 -9.03
CA PRO A 490 -2.97 -35.35 -8.41
C PRO A 490 -3.73 -35.10 -7.10
N ALA A 491 -4.92 -35.68 -6.95
CA ALA A 491 -5.56 -35.67 -5.64
C ALA A 491 -4.90 -36.73 -4.74
N SER A 492 -5.30 -36.78 -3.47
CA SER A 492 -4.90 -37.86 -2.58
C SER A 492 -5.24 -39.23 -3.21
N ALA A 493 -4.58 -40.31 -2.81
CA ALA A 493 -4.73 -41.64 -3.43
C ALA A 493 -6.18 -42.17 -3.51
N LYS A 494 -7.14 -41.53 -2.82
CA LYS A 494 -8.56 -41.88 -2.80
C LYS A 494 -9.46 -40.95 -3.63
N GLU A 495 -8.97 -39.82 -4.11
CA GLU A 495 -9.80 -38.70 -4.62
C GLU A 495 -9.65 -38.43 -6.12
N GLY A 496 -8.96 -39.28 -6.89
CA GLY A 496 -8.87 -39.17 -8.36
C GLY A 496 -7.95 -38.04 -8.86
N LEU A 497 -8.04 -37.69 -10.14
CA LEU A 497 -7.27 -36.57 -10.72
C LEU A 497 -8.15 -35.32 -10.79
N THR A 498 -7.65 -34.14 -10.45
CA THR A 498 -8.36 -32.89 -10.75
C THR A 498 -7.84 -32.29 -12.05
N VAL A 499 -8.74 -32.02 -12.99
CA VAL A 499 -8.42 -31.43 -14.29
C VAL A 499 -9.00 -30.04 -14.38
N LYS A 500 -8.18 -29.04 -14.69
CA LYS A 500 -8.61 -27.67 -14.95
C LYS A 500 -8.30 -27.28 -16.38
N LEU A 501 -9.23 -26.60 -17.03
CA LEU A 501 -9.14 -26.13 -18.40
C LEU A 501 -9.68 -24.69 -18.49
N ALA A 502 -8.89 -23.79 -19.04
CA ALA A 502 -9.32 -22.46 -19.43
C ALA A 502 -9.32 -22.31 -20.96
N GLY A 503 -10.43 -21.80 -21.49
CA GLY A 503 -10.56 -21.48 -22.91
C GLY A 503 -9.98 -20.10 -23.21
N THR A 504 -8.98 -20.05 -24.08
CA THR A 504 -8.34 -18.82 -24.57
C THR A 504 -8.52 -18.62 -26.08
N GLY A 505 -8.82 -19.69 -26.81
CA GLY A 505 -8.99 -19.69 -28.25
C GLY A 505 -10.08 -18.73 -28.72
N THR A 506 -9.89 -18.16 -29.91
CA THR A 506 -10.81 -17.15 -30.48
C THR A 506 -11.96 -17.76 -31.28
N LYS A 507 -11.89 -19.04 -31.62
CA LYS A 507 -12.90 -19.77 -32.41
C LYS A 507 -13.25 -21.11 -31.75
N GLY A 508 -14.54 -21.39 -31.67
CA GLY A 508 -15.05 -22.67 -31.17
C GLY A 508 -14.69 -22.94 -29.71
N TYR A 509 -14.39 -24.21 -29.41
CA TYR A 509 -13.97 -24.68 -28.09
C TYR A 509 -12.48 -25.00 -28.09
N ASP A 510 -11.81 -24.66 -27.01
CA ASP A 510 -10.52 -25.26 -26.69
C ASP A 510 -10.75 -26.63 -26.08
N VAL A 511 -9.99 -27.63 -26.54
CA VAL A 511 -10.26 -29.03 -26.23
C VAL A 511 -9.00 -29.79 -25.87
N ILE A 512 -9.05 -30.47 -24.72
CA ILE A 512 -8.04 -31.45 -24.32
C ILE A 512 -8.71 -32.81 -24.16
N VAL A 513 -8.04 -33.88 -24.56
CA VAL A 513 -8.58 -35.25 -24.53
C VAL A 513 -7.58 -36.26 -24.02
N THR A 514 -8.06 -37.30 -23.35
CA THR A 514 -7.29 -38.48 -22.98
C THR A 514 -7.85 -39.70 -23.70
N ARG A 515 -6.99 -40.67 -23.97
CA ARG A 515 -7.36 -41.89 -24.69
C ARG A 515 -8.31 -42.72 -23.84
N ALA A 516 -9.43 -43.11 -24.44
CA ALA A 516 -10.39 -44.01 -23.80
C ALA A 516 -9.76 -45.39 -23.50
N PRO A 517 -9.98 -45.98 -22.30
CA PRO A 517 -9.42 -47.30 -21.94
C PRO A 517 -10.06 -48.49 -22.69
N SER A 518 -11.22 -48.27 -23.31
CA SER A 518 -11.90 -49.22 -24.23
C SER A 518 -12.88 -48.47 -25.12
N ASP A 519 -13.50 -49.19 -26.07
CA ASP A 519 -14.61 -48.63 -26.83
C ASP A 519 -15.74 -48.24 -25.87
N ASP A 520 -16.14 -49.04 -24.88
CA ASP A 520 -17.11 -48.59 -23.87
C ASP A 520 -16.42 -47.96 -22.67
N VAL A 521 -17.00 -46.91 -22.08
CA VAL A 521 -16.32 -46.09 -21.06
C VAL A 521 -17.29 -45.55 -20.03
N LEU A 522 -16.80 -45.39 -18.81
CA LEU A 522 -17.45 -44.76 -17.69
C LEU A 522 -16.56 -43.64 -17.13
N LEU A 523 -17.06 -42.41 -17.19
CA LEU A 523 -16.45 -41.22 -16.60
C LEU A 523 -17.25 -40.79 -15.37
N GLU A 524 -16.56 -40.39 -14.30
CA GLU A 524 -17.17 -39.95 -13.05
C GLU A 524 -16.33 -38.87 -12.37
N GLY A 525 -16.99 -37.89 -11.73
CA GLY A 525 -16.37 -36.81 -10.94
C GLY A 525 -17.27 -35.60 -10.79
N ASP A 526 -16.76 -34.55 -10.16
CA ASP A 526 -17.51 -33.31 -9.87
C ASP A 526 -17.11 -32.19 -10.81
N LEU A 527 -18.08 -31.65 -11.56
CA LEU A 527 -17.89 -30.63 -12.58
C LEU A 527 -18.26 -29.24 -12.04
N THR A 528 -17.38 -28.26 -12.29
CA THR A 528 -17.64 -26.83 -12.12
C THR A 528 -17.31 -26.11 -13.42
N VAL A 529 -18.20 -25.23 -13.87
CA VAL A 529 -17.96 -24.35 -15.03
C VAL A 529 -18.34 -22.92 -14.65
N SER A 530 -17.48 -21.96 -15.02
CA SER A 530 -17.71 -20.55 -14.74
C SER A 530 -17.34 -19.65 -15.93
N SER A 531 -17.87 -18.43 -15.90
CA SER A 531 -17.56 -17.30 -16.80
C SER A 531 -18.02 -17.44 -18.27
N ALA A 532 -17.85 -18.59 -18.92
CA ALA A 532 -18.39 -18.88 -20.26
C ALA A 532 -18.71 -20.39 -20.41
N PRO A 533 -19.39 -20.82 -21.50
CA PRO A 533 -19.75 -22.23 -21.67
C PRO A 533 -18.55 -23.18 -21.76
N GLY A 534 -18.66 -24.34 -21.12
CA GLY A 534 -17.66 -25.40 -21.14
C GLY A 534 -18.24 -26.72 -20.65
N GLY A 535 -17.42 -27.77 -20.52
CA GLY A 535 -17.88 -29.06 -20.01
C GLY A 535 -17.02 -30.24 -20.47
N ILE A 536 -17.68 -31.36 -20.76
CA ILE A 536 -17.05 -32.64 -21.07
C ILE A 536 -17.36 -33.03 -22.51
N VAL A 537 -16.36 -33.51 -23.25
CA VAL A 537 -16.53 -34.11 -24.57
C VAL A 537 -16.29 -35.61 -24.49
N PHE A 538 -17.09 -36.37 -25.22
CA PHE A 538 -16.98 -37.82 -25.35
C PHE A 538 -17.10 -38.23 -26.80
N ARG A 539 -16.39 -39.29 -27.19
CA ARG A 539 -16.21 -39.66 -28.61
C ARG A 539 -15.61 -38.52 -29.42
N ALA A 540 -14.71 -37.78 -28.80
CA ALA A 540 -14.06 -36.64 -29.38
C ALA A 540 -13.11 -37.08 -30.50
N ALA A 541 -13.17 -36.38 -31.62
CA ALA A 541 -12.20 -36.49 -32.71
C ALA A 541 -11.97 -35.11 -33.34
N SER A 542 -10.86 -34.96 -34.05
CA SER A 542 -10.62 -33.73 -34.82
C SER A 542 -11.63 -33.61 -35.96
N GLY A 543 -12.33 -32.48 -36.01
CA GLY A 543 -13.10 -32.03 -37.17
C GLY A 543 -12.25 -31.14 -38.07
N ARG A 544 -12.89 -30.44 -39.01
CA ARG A 544 -12.21 -29.52 -39.94
C ARG A 544 -11.85 -28.21 -39.24
N ASP A 545 -12.84 -27.60 -38.60
CA ASP A 545 -12.75 -26.28 -37.96
C ASP A 545 -13.13 -26.31 -36.48
N ALA A 546 -13.41 -27.51 -35.94
CA ALA A 546 -13.87 -27.73 -34.58
C ALA A 546 -13.53 -29.15 -34.10
N VAL A 547 -13.92 -29.48 -32.87
CA VAL A 547 -14.03 -30.86 -32.42
C VAL A 547 -15.36 -31.45 -32.90
N LYS A 548 -15.35 -32.71 -33.32
CA LYS A 548 -16.57 -33.50 -33.54
C LYS A 548 -16.73 -34.52 -32.42
N GLY A 549 -17.95 -34.79 -32.02
CA GLY A 549 -18.23 -35.67 -30.89
C GLY A 549 -19.52 -35.31 -30.18
N GLY A 550 -19.80 -36.01 -29.08
CA GLY A 550 -20.84 -35.60 -28.15
C GLY A 550 -20.27 -34.75 -27.02
N MET A 551 -21.06 -33.84 -26.49
CA MET A 551 -20.68 -32.96 -25.39
C MET A 551 -21.77 -32.90 -24.33
N LEU A 552 -21.34 -32.88 -23.07
CA LEU A 552 -22.13 -32.38 -21.96
C LEU A 552 -21.69 -30.94 -21.70
N LEU A 553 -22.50 -29.99 -22.14
CA LEU A 553 -22.22 -28.55 -22.02
C LEU A 553 -22.92 -27.95 -20.81
N VAL A 554 -22.18 -27.11 -20.10
CA VAL A 554 -22.63 -26.31 -18.98
C VAL A 554 -22.40 -24.84 -19.32
N THR A 555 -23.45 -24.03 -19.20
CA THR A 555 -23.36 -22.58 -19.38
C THR A 555 -23.14 -21.87 -18.04
N PRO A 556 -22.71 -20.59 -18.02
CA PRO A 556 -22.54 -19.83 -16.77
C PRO A 556 -23.82 -19.69 -15.93
N SER A 557 -25.01 -19.81 -16.55
CA SER A 557 -26.29 -19.82 -15.82
C SER A 557 -26.60 -21.18 -15.17
N GLY A 558 -25.64 -22.13 -15.21
CA GLY A 558 -25.80 -23.49 -14.72
C GLY A 558 -26.59 -24.41 -15.65
N ARG A 559 -27.13 -23.92 -16.77
CA ARG A 559 -27.91 -24.75 -17.69
C ARG A 559 -27.03 -25.84 -18.29
N VAL A 560 -27.47 -27.08 -18.16
CA VAL A 560 -26.78 -28.28 -18.65
C VAL A 560 -27.56 -28.88 -19.83
N ALA A 561 -26.85 -29.18 -20.92
CA ALA A 561 -27.43 -29.82 -22.10
C ALA A 561 -26.46 -30.83 -22.70
N MET A 562 -27.00 -31.90 -23.28
CA MET A 562 -26.22 -32.86 -24.06
C MET A 562 -26.42 -32.58 -25.55
N VAL A 563 -25.32 -32.38 -26.28
CA VAL A 563 -25.32 -32.03 -27.70
C VAL A 563 -24.34 -32.90 -28.49
N THR A 564 -24.51 -32.95 -29.81
CA THR A 564 -23.48 -33.40 -30.76
C THR A 564 -22.89 -32.21 -31.48
N THR A 565 -21.65 -32.37 -31.92
CA THR A 565 -20.94 -31.42 -32.78
C THR A 565 -20.45 -32.13 -34.04
N ASP A 566 -20.65 -31.50 -35.20
CA ASP A 566 -20.17 -32.00 -36.49
C ASP A 566 -18.75 -31.49 -36.82
N ASP A 567 -18.26 -31.80 -38.03
CA ASP A 567 -16.91 -31.39 -38.47
C ASP A 567 -16.71 -29.86 -38.56
N ALA A 568 -17.79 -29.08 -38.65
CA ALA A 568 -17.79 -27.62 -38.69
C ALA A 568 -18.08 -26.98 -37.32
N GLY A 569 -18.36 -27.79 -36.30
CA GLY A 569 -18.71 -27.33 -34.96
C GLY A 569 -20.16 -26.92 -34.78
N ALA A 570 -21.07 -27.31 -35.70
CA ALA A 570 -22.49 -27.08 -35.53
C ALA A 570 -23.03 -27.98 -34.41
N GLU A 571 -23.71 -27.36 -33.44
CA GLU A 571 -24.28 -28.05 -32.28
C GLU A 571 -25.71 -28.53 -32.56
N ALA A 572 -26.00 -29.81 -32.32
CA ALA A 572 -27.35 -30.38 -32.40
C ALA A 572 -27.73 -31.08 -31.08
N PRO A 573 -28.93 -30.85 -30.52
CA PRO A 573 -29.31 -31.42 -29.23
C PRO A 573 -29.42 -32.95 -29.30
N LEU A 574 -28.85 -33.64 -28.31
CA LEU A 574 -29.02 -35.08 -28.09
C LEU A 574 -30.14 -35.38 -27.09
N SER A 575 -30.38 -34.47 -26.16
CA SER A 575 -31.40 -34.56 -25.13
C SER A 575 -32.02 -33.20 -24.85
N ALA A 576 -33.15 -33.19 -24.14
CA ALA A 576 -33.64 -31.97 -23.52
C ALA A 576 -32.61 -31.44 -22.48
N PRO A 577 -32.50 -30.12 -22.29
CA PRO A 577 -31.69 -29.53 -21.23
C PRO A 577 -32.27 -29.84 -19.84
N ILE A 578 -31.44 -29.78 -18.81
CA ILE A 578 -31.90 -29.93 -17.42
C ILE A 578 -32.52 -28.62 -16.95
N GLU A 579 -33.78 -28.68 -16.51
CA GLU A 579 -34.50 -27.57 -15.90
C GLU A 579 -35.19 -28.03 -14.60
N PRO A 580 -35.00 -27.32 -13.47
CA PRO A 580 -34.12 -26.15 -13.29
C PRO A 580 -32.61 -26.53 -13.31
N PRO A 581 -31.71 -25.58 -13.59
CA PRO A 581 -30.26 -25.80 -13.52
C PRO A 581 -29.80 -26.39 -12.18
N PRO A 582 -28.89 -27.38 -12.17
CA PRO A 582 -28.29 -27.88 -10.93
C PRO A 582 -27.36 -26.83 -10.30
N ALA A 583 -27.22 -26.89 -8.97
CA ALA A 583 -26.20 -26.12 -8.26
C ALA A 583 -24.79 -26.67 -8.58
N MET A 584 -23.80 -25.78 -8.66
CA MET A 584 -22.40 -26.13 -8.87
C MET A 584 -21.62 -26.12 -7.53
N PRO A 585 -20.62 -26.99 -7.33
CA PRO A 585 -20.20 -28.09 -8.21
C PRO A 585 -21.29 -29.16 -8.34
N VAL A 586 -21.36 -29.83 -9.51
CA VAL A 586 -22.34 -30.90 -9.76
C VAL A 586 -21.64 -32.22 -10.03
N HIS A 587 -22.08 -33.27 -9.36
CA HIS A 587 -21.59 -34.63 -9.63
C HIS A 587 -22.07 -35.10 -11.01
N VAL A 588 -21.16 -35.62 -11.83
CA VAL A 588 -21.40 -36.07 -13.19
C VAL A 588 -20.90 -37.50 -13.37
N ARG A 589 -21.77 -38.37 -13.89
CA ARG A 589 -21.44 -39.73 -14.31
C ARG A 589 -21.87 -39.94 -15.76
N ILE A 590 -20.93 -40.21 -16.66
CA ILE A 590 -21.20 -40.43 -18.09
C ILE A 590 -20.81 -41.85 -18.47
N ALA A 591 -21.78 -42.64 -18.91
CA ALA A 591 -21.58 -43.96 -19.48
C ALA A 591 -21.79 -43.90 -21.00
N VAL A 592 -20.79 -44.35 -21.77
CA VAL A 592 -20.86 -44.45 -23.23
C VAL A 592 -20.71 -45.91 -23.62
N LYS A 593 -21.73 -46.46 -24.29
CA LYS A 593 -21.78 -47.86 -24.78
C LYS A 593 -22.09 -47.89 -26.27
N GLY A 594 -21.10 -48.18 -27.11
CA GLY A 594 -21.19 -47.99 -28.55
C GLY A 594 -21.57 -46.54 -28.90
N THR A 595 -22.73 -46.34 -29.51
CA THR A 595 -23.32 -45.03 -29.83
C THR A 595 -24.28 -44.49 -28.77
N LYS A 596 -24.65 -45.28 -27.76
CA LYS A 596 -25.56 -44.83 -26.70
C LYS A 596 -24.78 -44.08 -25.63
N VAL A 597 -25.31 -42.95 -25.21
CA VAL A 597 -24.74 -42.11 -24.15
C VAL A 597 -25.78 -41.89 -23.08
N GLU A 598 -25.37 -42.12 -21.84
CA GLU A 598 -26.15 -41.87 -20.65
C GLU A 598 -25.32 -40.98 -19.71
N ALA A 599 -25.84 -39.80 -19.39
CA ALA A 599 -25.21 -38.86 -18.47
C ALA A 599 -26.13 -38.59 -17.27
N THR A 600 -25.67 -38.92 -16.07
CA THR A 600 -26.32 -38.54 -14.82
C THR A 600 -25.65 -37.29 -14.27
N VAL A 601 -26.41 -36.22 -14.10
CA VAL A 601 -25.95 -34.92 -13.61
C VAL A 601 -26.75 -34.58 -12.34
N GLY A 602 -26.10 -34.68 -11.18
CA GLY A 602 -26.77 -34.66 -9.89
C GLY A 602 -27.78 -35.81 -9.79
N LYS A 603 -29.08 -35.49 -9.81
CA LYS A 603 -30.17 -36.48 -9.77
C LYS A 603 -30.85 -36.70 -11.11
N THR A 604 -30.49 -35.93 -12.14
CA THR A 604 -31.17 -35.93 -13.43
C THR A 604 -30.40 -36.76 -14.43
N LYS A 605 -31.13 -37.59 -15.19
CA LYS A 605 -30.59 -38.46 -16.22
C LYS A 605 -30.84 -37.86 -17.61
N LEU A 606 -29.81 -37.81 -18.44
CA LEU A 606 -29.86 -37.45 -19.85
C LEU A 606 -29.46 -38.66 -20.68
N GLU A 607 -30.20 -38.94 -21.75
CA GLU A 607 -29.92 -40.04 -22.67
C GLU A 607 -29.90 -39.53 -24.11
N GLY A 608 -29.03 -40.10 -24.94
CA GLY A 608 -28.89 -39.73 -26.34
C GLY A 608 -28.22 -40.83 -27.15
N THR A 609 -28.41 -40.78 -28.47
CA THR A 609 -27.73 -41.69 -29.41
C THR A 609 -26.88 -40.89 -30.37
N LEU A 610 -25.58 -41.18 -30.39
CA LEU A 610 -24.62 -40.57 -31.30
C LEU A 610 -24.75 -41.11 -32.72
N PRO A 611 -24.43 -40.30 -33.74
CA PRO A 611 -24.23 -40.79 -35.11
C PRO A 611 -23.25 -41.96 -35.16
N ALA A 612 -23.49 -42.93 -36.05
CA ALA A 612 -22.66 -44.15 -36.17
C ALA A 612 -21.16 -43.85 -36.39
N GLY A 613 -20.83 -42.76 -37.08
CA GLY A 613 -19.45 -42.30 -37.30
C GLY A 613 -18.72 -41.86 -36.02
N LEU A 614 -19.43 -41.68 -34.90
CA LEU A 614 -18.90 -41.32 -33.59
C LEU A 614 -18.94 -42.48 -32.59
N ALA A 615 -18.98 -43.74 -33.08
CA ALA A 615 -18.94 -44.92 -32.22
C ALA A 615 -17.62 -45.07 -31.45
N LYS A 616 -16.55 -44.39 -31.89
CA LYS A 616 -15.22 -44.38 -31.27
C LYS A 616 -14.68 -42.96 -31.18
N GLY A 617 -13.81 -42.72 -30.22
CA GLY A 617 -13.15 -41.43 -30.01
C GLY A 617 -12.74 -41.27 -28.56
N ASP A 618 -12.05 -40.15 -28.29
CA ASP A 618 -11.47 -39.86 -26.99
C ASP A 618 -12.46 -39.19 -26.04
N ILE A 619 -12.07 -39.02 -24.78
CA ILE A 619 -12.83 -38.29 -23.77
C ILE A 619 -12.00 -37.14 -23.25
N GLY A 620 -12.62 -36.01 -22.97
CA GLY A 620 -11.92 -34.92 -22.29
C GLY A 620 -12.81 -33.74 -21.99
N PHE A 621 -12.23 -32.54 -22.09
CA PHE A 621 -12.83 -31.31 -21.62
C PHE A 621 -12.86 -30.26 -22.72
N VAL A 622 -13.89 -29.42 -22.69
CA VAL A 622 -14.11 -28.34 -23.66
C VAL A 622 -14.36 -27.02 -22.95
N ALA A 623 -13.79 -25.93 -23.44
CA ALA A 623 -13.97 -24.59 -22.87
C ALA A 623 -14.06 -23.54 -23.99
N LYS A 624 -15.14 -22.73 -24.02
CA LYS A 624 -15.18 -21.52 -24.87
C LYS A 624 -14.24 -20.46 -24.32
N ARG A 625 -13.92 -19.44 -25.13
CA ARG A 625 -13.15 -18.27 -24.71
C ARG A 625 -13.71 -17.69 -23.40
N GLY A 626 -12.84 -17.57 -22.40
CA GLY A 626 -13.18 -17.05 -21.07
C GLY A 626 -13.84 -18.07 -20.13
N ALA A 627 -14.10 -19.31 -20.58
CA ALA A 627 -14.63 -20.35 -19.70
C ALA A 627 -13.50 -20.92 -18.83
N ASN A 628 -13.83 -21.20 -17.57
CA ASN A 628 -13.00 -22.01 -16.67
C ASN A 628 -13.77 -23.27 -16.30
N VAL A 629 -13.21 -24.42 -16.65
CA VAL A 629 -13.76 -25.76 -16.38
C VAL A 629 -12.86 -26.45 -15.37
N GLU A 630 -13.45 -26.93 -14.29
CA GLU A 630 -12.78 -27.73 -13.26
C GLU A 630 -13.54 -29.04 -13.08
N PHE A 631 -12.82 -30.15 -13.14
CA PHE A 631 -13.36 -31.48 -12.92
C PHE A 631 -12.56 -32.18 -11.82
N ALA A 632 -13.11 -32.20 -10.62
CA ALA A 632 -12.50 -32.82 -9.46
C ALA A 632 -12.85 -34.31 -9.39
N GLY A 633 -11.87 -35.13 -8.99
CA GLY A 633 -12.06 -36.57 -8.88
C GLY A 633 -12.32 -37.29 -10.19
N PHE A 634 -11.67 -36.83 -11.27
CA PHE A 634 -11.70 -37.49 -12.56
C PHE A 634 -11.33 -38.97 -12.45
N SER A 635 -12.30 -39.81 -12.76
CA SER A 635 -12.15 -41.25 -12.92
C SER A 635 -12.61 -41.67 -14.30
N LEU A 636 -11.76 -42.40 -15.03
CA LEU A 636 -12.07 -42.96 -16.34
C LEU A 636 -11.76 -44.46 -16.33
N ARG A 637 -12.80 -45.28 -16.49
CA ARG A 637 -12.70 -46.75 -16.40
C ARG A 637 -13.56 -47.45 -17.44
N LYS A 638 -13.34 -48.76 -17.57
CA LYS A 638 -14.26 -49.63 -18.30
C LYS A 638 -15.59 -49.72 -17.51
N PRO A 639 -16.76 -49.74 -18.19
CA PRO A 639 -18.06 -49.71 -17.54
C PRO A 639 -18.34 -50.88 -16.59
#